data_AF-A0A939WZI3-F1
#
_entry.id   AF-A0A939WZI3-F1
#
_cell.length_a   1.000
_cell.length_b   1.000
_cell.length_c   1.000
_cell.angle_alpha   90.00
_cell.angle_beta   90.00
_cell.angle_gamma   90.00
#
_symmetry.space_group_name_H-M   'P 1'
#
loop_
_entity.id
_entity.type
_entity.pdbx_description
1 polymer ?
#
loop_
_entity_poly.entity_id
_entity_poly.type
_entity_poly.pdbx_seq_one_letter_code
_entity_poly.pdbx_strand_id
1 'polypeptide(L)'
;MKNFFVSLMLFAALIFVVSCGSGSSKESDNTDTGETVTDEDSVDTEPTGDTEPSGDTEPDNPDSDDPDTTPEPKPDDDADTTPGPKPDDDADTATEENDDDADTITEMTEEKCAALGGTFNEDGTCTRIKECDPIPDAAINTVWIGDSSYTQTYTNGQWTPVYPTQFSGTHIACHYDCADGYIYDGSTNYSCVNPCDDDPCAEIEHATGECTAVEATRFVCGCEDGYEWAFDPGNSANNHCEKTKLTMCNEAGGDWNYDNTCKRQTNCADKPENTVWNGNSSYTQTYSYTDAAWSAEISTEYNTESGTCHFKCVEGYLWDSDSSTCVESPCNSDPCAEITDFTSICTATSLTERSCLYKDTATDLTWSKRPEGNMNWNAADSYCENLEEGGFDDWRLPNINELRSLIQECEGSMLGGVCPVIDDICLNGTCMNNDLCQCVRDSNGGHSKFGDTGSLWSSSTDNLGNKWFIYYDLAMLQRGNGTVYVRCVRDDDSPAAGCASAGGIWTPNRIDSGSGSSEGTCTRTVACTGKPDNTVWNGETTYTATYSEGEWSSAIAAEYSETAGACHFKCAEDYFWDETTSACVNPCENDPCAEITGFTSICTATSLTEHSCLYKDSTTGLIWSEKAERQMKFKNSSDPENITYPARDYCESLTEGGFEDWHLPTISELRTLIQNCPGTETSGSCGVTDNCLLKSCWTQSDCYSCSSGDHSKFGDTIWFWSSSIQSDNSDYAWLVYFNNGYVGNNTLDGGYSVRCARCENGYFWNGTVCQALPECGTSNQGPCFDSTSKLTWSAKADNMDFANAQTYCEALTDNGYTDWRLPTISELRTLILDCDTTKMPGGTCNLREDSEVVCLSVSSDECAPIPTCNSCGNAAGTHSKFGETSWIWSSSAVADENMAGQIFSVNFRNAGIIFQVDSNTNAVRCVR
;
A
#
# COMPACT_ATOMS: atom_id res chain seq x y z
N MET A 1 -9.94 -56.77 -20.01
CA MET A 1 -10.61 -58.10 -20.01
C MET A 1 -9.74 -59.04 -19.17
N LYS A 2 -10.15 -59.43 -17.94
CA LYS A 2 -9.30 -60.11 -16.91
C LYS A 2 -8.17 -59.19 -16.38
N ASN A 3 -7.65 -59.23 -15.15
CA ASN A 3 -7.83 -60.02 -13.89
C ASN A 3 -7.15 -59.22 -12.72
N PHE A 4 -7.27 -59.42 -11.38
CA PHE A 4 -8.08 -60.30 -10.49
C PHE A 4 -7.99 -59.81 -9.00
N PHE A 5 -9.09 -59.88 -8.22
CA PHE A 5 -9.23 -60.36 -6.80
C PHE A 5 -8.28 -59.93 -5.64
N VAL A 6 -8.69 -59.77 -4.35
CA VAL A 6 -10.03 -59.59 -3.68
C VAL A 6 -9.91 -59.30 -2.15
N SER A 7 -10.90 -58.61 -1.54
CA SER A 7 -11.45 -58.78 -0.16
C SER A 7 -12.62 -57.79 0.04
N LEU A 8 -13.88 -58.17 0.37
CA LEU A 8 -14.47 -58.59 1.67
C LEU A 8 -14.41 -57.49 2.77
N MET A 9 -15.47 -57.10 3.51
CA MET A 9 -16.92 -57.45 3.53
C MET A 9 -17.73 -56.21 4.01
N LEU A 10 -18.87 -55.83 3.43
CA LEU A 10 -20.23 -56.41 3.53
C LEU A 10 -21.01 -56.04 4.83
N PHE A 11 -21.94 -55.07 4.72
CA PHE A 11 -23.19 -55.04 5.49
C PHE A 11 -24.33 -54.48 4.63
N ALA A 12 -25.56 -54.96 4.81
CA ALA A 12 -26.72 -54.55 4.03
C ALA A 12 -28.03 -54.78 4.81
N ALA A 13 -29.05 -53.97 4.53
CA ALA A 13 -30.43 -54.19 4.98
C ALA A 13 -31.41 -53.77 3.88
N LEU A 14 -32.37 -54.65 3.55
CA LEU A 14 -33.46 -54.40 2.60
C LEU A 14 -34.79 -54.24 3.36
N ILE A 15 -35.77 -53.59 2.73
CA ILE A 15 -37.21 -54.00 2.70
C ILE A 15 -37.88 -53.20 1.55
N PHE A 16 -38.24 -53.85 0.44
CA PHE A 16 -39.60 -54.39 0.10
C PHE A 16 -40.70 -53.31 -0.05
N VAL A 17 -41.66 -53.32 -1.00
CA VAL A 17 -41.86 -53.91 -2.36
C VAL A 17 -43.28 -53.47 -2.85
N VAL A 18 -43.71 -53.76 -4.10
CA VAL A 18 -45.03 -53.43 -4.74
C VAL A 18 -45.14 -51.98 -5.28
N SER A 19 -45.70 -51.59 -6.44
CA SER A 19 -46.09 -52.18 -7.76
C SER A 19 -47.51 -51.78 -8.22
N CYS A 20 -47.65 -51.35 -9.49
CA CYS A 20 -48.88 -50.90 -10.19
C CYS A 20 -49.59 -49.64 -9.63
N GLY A 21 -50.38 -48.87 -10.40
CA GLY A 21 -50.52 -48.85 -11.87
C GLY A 21 -51.90 -48.40 -12.40
N SER A 22 -51.95 -47.29 -13.15
CA SER A 22 -52.98 -46.86 -14.15
C SER A 22 -54.43 -46.52 -13.72
N GLY A 23 -55.01 -45.47 -14.35
CA GLY A 23 -56.46 -45.12 -14.35
C GLY A 23 -56.74 -43.64 -14.02
N SER A 24 -56.93 -42.72 -14.99
CA SER A 24 -58.19 -42.38 -15.71
C SER A 24 -59.19 -41.56 -14.85
N SER A 25 -59.93 -40.53 -15.30
CA SER A 25 -60.34 -40.12 -16.66
C SER A 25 -60.79 -38.64 -16.75
N LYS A 26 -60.60 -37.99 -17.93
CA LYS A 26 -61.50 -37.05 -18.68
C LYS A 26 -60.67 -36.37 -19.80
N GLU A 27 -61.01 -36.46 -21.09
CA GLU A 27 -62.18 -35.91 -21.82
C GLU A 27 -62.26 -34.38 -21.80
N SER A 28 -62.43 -33.66 -22.91
CA SER A 28 -62.10 -33.85 -24.35
C SER A 28 -62.62 -32.64 -25.14
N ASP A 29 -61.87 -32.14 -26.13
CA ASP A 29 -62.33 -31.73 -27.48
C ASP A 29 -61.27 -30.84 -28.18
N ASN A 30 -61.59 -30.34 -29.38
CA ASN A 30 -60.65 -30.09 -30.48
C ASN A 30 -61.07 -28.84 -31.32
N THR A 31 -60.24 -28.46 -32.30
CA THR A 31 -60.48 -27.45 -33.37
C THR A 31 -60.55 -25.99 -32.93
N ASP A 32 -60.27 -24.96 -33.75
CA ASP A 32 -59.47 -24.75 -34.99
C ASP A 32 -59.60 -23.23 -35.33
N THR A 33 -59.15 -22.78 -36.51
CA THR A 33 -59.21 -21.43 -37.12
C THR A 33 -58.16 -20.41 -36.63
N GLY A 34 -57.42 -19.70 -37.49
CA GLY A 34 -57.15 -19.95 -38.92
C GLY A 34 -56.94 -18.69 -39.79
N GLU A 35 -55.71 -18.54 -40.31
CA GLU A 35 -55.31 -17.76 -41.52
C GLU A 35 -55.60 -16.22 -41.49
N THR A 36 -55.09 -15.33 -42.35
CA THR A 36 -54.60 -15.43 -43.76
C THR A 36 -53.56 -14.35 -44.14
N VAL A 37 -52.53 -14.70 -44.97
CA VAL A 37 -52.04 -13.97 -46.20
C VAL A 37 -51.40 -12.55 -46.03
N THR A 38 -50.45 -12.01 -46.82
CA THR A 38 -49.62 -12.34 -48.02
C THR A 38 -48.10 -12.32 -47.64
N ASP A 39 -47.09 -12.82 -48.38
CA ASP A 39 -46.54 -12.46 -49.72
C ASP A 39 -46.14 -10.96 -49.88
N GLU A 40 -45.09 -10.51 -50.58
CA GLU A 40 -44.10 -11.12 -51.49
C GLU A 40 -42.85 -10.17 -51.63
N ASP A 41 -41.69 -10.67 -52.11
CA ASP A 41 -40.60 -9.90 -52.78
C ASP A 41 -39.91 -8.67 -52.09
N SER A 42 -38.89 -7.98 -52.66
CA SER A 42 -37.62 -8.46 -53.27
C SER A 42 -36.61 -7.28 -53.48
N VAL A 43 -35.30 -7.59 -53.57
CA VAL A 43 -34.29 -7.05 -54.52
C VAL A 43 -33.93 -5.52 -54.58
N ASP A 44 -32.61 -5.27 -54.43
CA ASP A 44 -31.71 -4.25 -55.03
C ASP A 44 -31.77 -2.71 -54.80
N THR A 45 -30.55 -2.20 -54.53
CA THR A 45 -29.89 -0.96 -55.02
C THR A 45 -30.10 0.44 -54.41
N GLU A 46 -29.02 1.22 -54.52
CA GLU A 46 -28.85 2.65 -54.21
C GLU A 46 -29.66 3.56 -55.16
N PRO A 47 -29.70 4.89 -54.91
CA PRO A 47 -28.77 5.73 -55.70
C PRO A 47 -28.19 6.97 -54.98
N THR A 48 -27.13 7.50 -55.58
CA THR A 48 -26.44 8.78 -55.30
C THR A 48 -27.21 10.03 -55.74
N GLY A 49 -26.92 11.23 -55.18
CA GLY A 49 -27.23 12.51 -55.87
C GLY A 49 -27.17 13.82 -55.05
N ASP A 50 -26.06 14.54 -55.18
CA ASP A 50 -25.86 16.02 -55.28
C ASP A 50 -26.79 17.04 -54.59
N THR A 51 -26.21 18.03 -53.87
CA THR A 51 -26.04 19.44 -54.34
C THR A 51 -25.42 20.41 -53.30
N GLU A 52 -24.71 21.44 -53.77
CA GLU A 52 -24.25 22.61 -52.99
C GLU A 52 -25.33 23.71 -52.88
N PRO A 53 -25.09 24.79 -52.11
CA PRO A 53 -24.69 26.04 -52.81
C PRO A 53 -23.68 26.95 -52.09
N SER A 54 -23.03 27.83 -52.86
CA SER A 54 -22.15 28.93 -52.42
C SER A 54 -22.87 30.30 -52.39
N GLY A 55 -22.29 31.32 -51.73
CA GLY A 55 -22.84 32.69 -51.72
C GLY A 55 -22.05 33.74 -50.91
N ASP A 56 -21.24 34.53 -51.61
CA ASP A 56 -20.25 35.51 -51.13
C ASP A 56 -20.77 36.71 -50.29
N THR A 57 -19.88 37.38 -49.54
CA THR A 57 -19.63 38.84 -49.73
C THR A 57 -18.36 39.36 -49.01
N GLU A 58 -17.64 40.26 -49.69
CA GLU A 58 -16.48 41.05 -49.21
C GLU A 58 -16.83 42.57 -49.32
N PRO A 59 -16.08 43.56 -48.77
CA PRO A 59 -14.92 44.11 -49.50
C PRO A 59 -13.79 44.83 -48.68
N ASP A 60 -12.61 45.04 -49.31
CA ASP A 60 -11.70 46.23 -49.30
C ASP A 60 -11.22 46.93 -47.98
N ASN A 61 -10.00 47.49 -47.81
CA ASN A 61 -8.68 47.44 -48.50
C ASN A 61 -7.56 48.13 -47.59
N PRO A 62 -6.40 48.72 -48.02
CA PRO A 62 -5.07 48.34 -47.46
C PRO A 62 -4.19 49.48 -46.86
N ASP A 63 -2.96 49.13 -46.44
CA ASP A 63 -1.64 49.83 -46.61
C ASP A 63 -0.62 49.36 -45.52
N SER A 64 0.71 49.30 -45.67
CA SER A 64 1.63 49.24 -46.84
C SER A 64 3.09 48.90 -46.41
N ASP A 65 3.89 48.33 -47.34
CA ASP A 65 5.36 48.36 -47.53
C ASP A 65 6.40 48.17 -46.37
N ASP A 66 7.10 47.01 -46.35
CA ASP A 66 8.53 46.74 -46.70
C ASP A 66 9.64 47.85 -46.55
N PRO A 67 10.97 47.54 -46.50
CA PRO A 67 11.78 46.72 -45.57
C PRO A 67 13.08 47.41 -45.02
N ASP A 68 13.96 46.62 -44.36
CA ASP A 68 15.45 46.59 -44.51
C ASP A 68 16.44 47.05 -43.38
N THR A 69 17.61 46.39 -43.40
CA THR A 69 18.99 46.67 -42.90
C THR A 69 19.40 46.96 -41.42
N THR A 70 20.66 46.58 -41.16
CA THR A 70 21.56 46.64 -39.98
C THR A 70 22.40 47.94 -39.89
N PRO A 71 23.38 48.16 -38.95
CA PRO A 71 23.49 47.88 -37.49
C PRO A 71 24.10 49.06 -36.63
N GLU A 72 24.11 48.91 -35.28
CA GLU A 72 24.96 49.65 -34.28
C GLU A 72 24.78 51.21 -34.16
N PRO A 73 25.37 51.97 -33.18
CA PRO A 73 26.50 51.70 -32.25
C PRO A 73 26.33 52.13 -30.74
N LYS A 74 27.46 52.10 -30.00
CA LYS A 74 27.79 52.65 -28.64
C LYS A 74 27.83 54.21 -28.58
N PRO A 75 28.19 54.94 -27.46
CA PRO A 75 28.71 54.60 -26.10
C PRO A 75 27.80 55.18 -24.95
N ASP A 76 28.14 55.48 -23.68
CA ASP A 76 29.33 55.85 -22.85
C ASP A 76 29.03 55.51 -21.35
N ASP A 77 29.87 55.65 -20.30
CA ASP A 77 31.28 55.29 -19.97
C ASP A 77 31.49 55.50 -18.41
N ASP A 78 32.72 55.53 -17.87
CA ASP A 78 33.17 55.81 -16.46
C ASP A 78 32.88 54.73 -15.37
N ALA A 79 33.71 54.48 -14.33
CA ALA A 79 35.08 54.87 -13.90
C ALA A 79 35.43 54.08 -12.59
N ASP A 80 36.64 53.90 -12.04
CA ASP A 80 38.07 54.01 -12.43
C ASP A 80 38.96 53.33 -11.32
N THR A 81 40.28 53.28 -11.50
CA THR A 81 41.42 53.16 -10.53
C THR A 81 42.27 51.87 -10.51
N THR A 82 43.59 52.08 -10.70
CA THR A 82 44.73 51.15 -10.49
C THR A 82 45.85 51.93 -9.73
N PRO A 83 47.06 51.38 -9.41
CA PRO A 83 48.19 51.58 -10.36
C PRO A 83 49.46 50.66 -10.26
N GLY A 84 49.92 50.11 -11.39
CA GLY A 84 51.35 49.94 -11.81
C GLY A 84 52.36 49.13 -10.97
N PRO A 85 53.66 49.04 -11.38
CA PRO A 85 54.32 49.61 -12.57
C PRO A 85 55.02 48.58 -13.53
N LYS A 86 55.84 49.08 -14.47
CA LYS A 86 56.58 48.41 -15.60
C LYS A 86 58.10 48.80 -15.51
N PRO A 87 59.04 48.76 -16.51
CA PRO A 87 59.01 48.45 -17.97
C PRO A 87 60.24 47.64 -18.54
N ASP A 88 60.53 47.79 -19.85
CA ASP A 88 61.78 47.57 -20.62
C ASP A 88 62.11 46.15 -21.19
N ASP A 89 62.65 45.93 -22.41
CA ASP A 89 62.64 46.65 -23.73
C ASP A 89 63.27 45.77 -24.87
N ASP A 90 62.95 46.08 -26.15
CA ASP A 90 63.74 45.89 -27.42
C ASP A 90 64.34 44.50 -27.86
N ALA A 91 64.62 44.18 -29.14
CA ALA A 91 64.26 44.74 -30.47
C ALA A 91 64.63 43.79 -31.66
N ASP A 92 64.20 44.20 -32.86
CA ASP A 92 64.79 44.02 -34.22
C ASP A 92 64.70 42.74 -35.10
N THR A 93 63.87 42.91 -36.14
CA THR A 93 64.00 42.60 -37.58
C THR A 93 65.13 41.73 -38.18
N ALA A 94 64.75 40.87 -39.14
CA ALA A 94 65.32 40.83 -40.50
C ALA A 94 64.50 39.92 -41.46
N THR A 95 64.32 40.35 -42.71
CA THR A 95 63.80 39.54 -43.84
C THR A 95 64.70 39.75 -45.06
N GLU A 96 65.05 38.68 -45.78
CA GLU A 96 65.32 38.77 -47.23
C GLU A 96 65.22 37.40 -47.91
N GLU A 97 65.09 37.41 -49.24
CA GLU A 97 64.68 36.28 -50.10
C GLU A 97 65.88 35.56 -50.74
N ASN A 98 65.68 34.34 -51.27
CA ASN A 98 65.81 33.99 -52.70
C ASN A 98 65.72 32.46 -52.93
N ASP A 99 65.36 32.06 -54.15
CA ASP A 99 65.17 30.66 -54.58
C ASP A 99 66.48 29.88 -54.83
N ASP A 100 66.42 28.54 -54.83
CA ASP A 100 66.79 27.72 -56.02
C ASP A 100 66.62 26.19 -55.80
N ASP A 101 66.03 25.54 -56.81
CA ASP A 101 66.10 24.12 -57.22
C ASP A 101 65.82 22.94 -56.26
N ALA A 102 65.60 21.77 -56.88
CA ALA A 102 64.82 20.65 -56.35
C ALA A 102 65.61 19.41 -55.89
N ASP A 103 64.84 18.47 -55.32
CA ASP A 103 65.01 17.01 -55.36
C ASP A 103 65.93 16.34 -54.31
N THR A 104 65.32 15.69 -53.30
CA THR A 104 65.46 14.23 -53.06
C THR A 104 64.64 13.76 -51.85
N ILE A 105 63.57 12.98 -52.06
CA ILE A 105 63.00 12.14 -50.99
C ILE A 105 63.94 10.94 -50.82
N THR A 106 64.57 10.81 -49.66
CA THR A 106 65.49 9.70 -49.39
C THR A 106 64.78 8.54 -48.71
N GLU A 107 64.29 7.57 -49.49
CA GLU A 107 63.62 6.35 -49.01
C GLU A 107 64.39 5.64 -47.88
N MET A 108 63.66 5.06 -46.92
CA MET A 108 64.24 4.23 -45.87
C MET A 108 64.74 2.92 -46.49
N THR A 109 65.92 2.47 -46.08
CA THR A 109 66.50 1.20 -46.54
C THR A 109 66.94 0.37 -45.35
N GLU A 110 67.01 -0.96 -45.53
CA GLU A 110 67.47 -1.91 -44.52
C GLU A 110 68.81 -1.48 -43.87
N GLU A 111 69.78 -1.06 -44.69
CA GLU A 111 71.10 -0.60 -44.24
C GLU A 111 71.04 0.71 -43.42
N LYS A 112 70.14 1.65 -43.77
CA LYS A 112 69.88 2.86 -42.95
C LYS A 112 69.21 2.49 -41.63
N CYS A 113 68.24 1.59 -41.66
CA CYS A 113 67.50 1.18 -40.47
C CYS A 113 68.41 0.46 -39.45
N ALA A 114 69.24 -0.47 -39.92
CA ALA A 114 70.25 -1.13 -39.10
C ALA A 114 71.24 -0.12 -38.47
N ALA A 115 71.67 0.90 -39.24
CA ALA A 115 72.53 1.97 -38.73
C ALA A 115 71.87 2.88 -37.66
N LEU A 116 70.53 2.93 -37.62
CA LEU A 116 69.75 3.62 -36.58
C LEU A 116 69.45 2.73 -35.36
N GLY A 117 69.88 1.47 -35.37
CA GLY A 117 69.58 0.48 -34.32
C GLY A 117 68.16 -0.10 -34.41
N GLY A 118 67.59 -0.17 -35.62
CA GLY A 118 66.28 -0.75 -35.89
C GLY A 118 66.31 -2.02 -36.74
N THR A 119 65.17 -2.69 -36.79
CA THR A 119 64.81 -3.77 -37.72
C THR A 119 63.96 -3.19 -38.84
N PHE A 120 64.29 -3.53 -40.08
CA PHE A 120 63.54 -3.08 -41.26
C PHE A 120 62.43 -4.08 -41.58
N ASN A 121 61.22 -3.58 -41.81
CA ASN A 121 60.02 -4.37 -42.03
C ASN A 121 59.69 -4.46 -43.53
N GLU A 122 58.93 -5.49 -43.93
CA GLU A 122 58.55 -5.70 -45.34
C GLU A 122 57.63 -4.59 -45.91
N ASP A 123 57.02 -3.77 -45.06
CA ASP A 123 56.23 -2.59 -45.42
C ASP A 123 57.09 -1.32 -45.68
N GLY A 124 58.41 -1.42 -45.51
CA GLY A 124 59.35 -0.30 -45.66
C GLY A 124 59.56 0.53 -44.39
N THR A 125 58.89 0.19 -43.28
CA THR A 125 59.11 0.86 -41.99
C THR A 125 60.37 0.37 -41.28
N CYS A 126 60.85 1.16 -40.32
CA CYS A 126 61.98 0.81 -39.47
C CYS A 126 61.51 0.84 -38.01
N THR A 127 61.63 -0.27 -37.29
CA THR A 127 61.11 -0.43 -35.92
C THR A 127 62.17 -0.90 -34.93
N ARG A 128 61.99 -0.63 -33.64
CA ARG A 128 62.83 -1.18 -32.55
C ARG A 128 62.03 -1.35 -31.27
N ILE A 129 62.46 -2.24 -30.39
CA ILE A 129 61.98 -2.30 -29.00
C ILE A 129 62.77 -1.29 -28.16
N LYS A 130 62.08 -0.56 -27.28
CA LYS A 130 62.65 0.30 -26.24
C LYS A 130 62.10 -0.16 -24.90
N GLU A 131 62.98 -0.60 -24.00
CA GLU A 131 62.64 -0.79 -22.58
C GLU A 131 62.06 0.51 -22.01
N CYS A 132 61.08 0.42 -21.12
CA CYS A 132 60.65 1.56 -20.32
C CYS A 132 61.81 2.06 -19.44
N ASP A 133 61.75 3.31 -19.01
CA ASP A 133 62.68 3.78 -17.99
C ASP A 133 62.25 3.17 -16.63
N PRO A 134 63.16 2.84 -15.71
CA PRO A 134 62.82 2.11 -14.49
C PRO A 134 61.82 2.90 -13.62
N ILE A 135 60.97 2.18 -12.88
CA ILE A 135 60.17 2.76 -11.79
C ILE A 135 61.13 3.55 -10.86
N PRO A 136 60.81 4.78 -10.46
CA PRO A 136 61.68 5.57 -9.59
C PRO A 136 61.96 4.86 -8.26
N ASP A 137 63.20 4.93 -7.76
CA ASP A 137 63.61 4.34 -6.46
C ASP A 137 62.79 4.85 -5.24
N ALA A 138 61.99 5.91 -5.43
CA ALA A 138 61.09 6.46 -4.42
C ALA A 138 59.70 5.79 -4.37
N ALA A 139 59.34 4.99 -5.37
CA ALA A 139 58.02 4.33 -5.48
C ALA A 139 58.00 2.99 -4.73
N ILE A 140 58.07 3.07 -3.40
CA ILE A 140 57.90 1.92 -2.52
C ILE A 140 56.50 1.31 -2.68
N ASN A 141 56.39 0.00 -2.51
CA ASN A 141 55.14 -0.76 -2.56
C ASN A 141 54.34 -0.54 -3.87
N THR A 142 55.04 -0.49 -5.00
CA THR A 142 54.45 -0.42 -6.36
C THR A 142 54.86 -1.61 -7.24
N VAL A 143 54.06 -1.90 -8.26
CA VAL A 143 54.28 -2.96 -9.26
C VAL A 143 54.00 -2.45 -10.68
N TRP A 144 54.68 -3.02 -11.68
CA TRP A 144 54.32 -2.81 -13.08
C TRP A 144 52.97 -3.47 -13.38
N ILE A 145 52.04 -2.74 -14.01
CA ILE A 145 50.74 -3.27 -14.47
C ILE A 145 50.62 -3.32 -16.00
N GLY A 146 51.65 -2.90 -16.72
CA GLY A 146 51.74 -2.99 -18.18
C GLY A 146 53.13 -3.41 -18.63
N ASP A 147 53.30 -3.64 -19.94
CA ASP A 147 54.56 -4.10 -20.53
C ASP A 147 55.74 -3.18 -20.17
N SER A 148 56.85 -3.78 -19.74
CA SER A 148 58.09 -3.06 -19.39
C SER A 148 58.91 -2.61 -20.61
N SER A 149 58.39 -2.78 -21.82
CA SER A 149 59.00 -2.34 -23.07
C SER A 149 57.93 -2.04 -24.13
N TYR A 150 58.27 -1.25 -25.14
CA TYR A 150 57.36 -0.91 -26.24
C TYR A 150 58.08 -0.77 -27.58
N THR A 151 57.35 -0.96 -28.67
CA THR A 151 57.87 -0.79 -30.03
C THR A 151 57.82 0.67 -30.46
N GLN A 152 58.93 1.17 -31.00
CA GLN A 152 59.02 2.47 -31.66
C GLN A 152 59.22 2.28 -33.17
N THR A 153 58.62 3.17 -33.96
CA THR A 153 58.83 3.30 -35.42
C THR A 153 59.66 4.56 -35.70
N TYR A 154 60.59 4.51 -36.65
CA TYR A 154 61.37 5.67 -37.05
C TYR A 154 60.64 6.45 -38.16
N THR A 155 60.28 7.70 -37.90
CA THR A 155 59.54 8.56 -38.84
C THR A 155 60.05 10.00 -38.73
N ASN A 156 60.23 10.67 -39.87
CA ASN A 156 60.67 12.08 -39.96
C ASN A 156 61.93 12.43 -39.14
N GLY A 157 62.85 11.47 -38.96
CA GLY A 157 64.11 11.66 -38.23
C GLY A 157 64.08 11.28 -36.75
N GLN A 158 62.93 10.88 -36.20
CA GLN A 158 62.76 10.54 -34.78
C GLN A 158 62.10 9.17 -34.58
N TRP A 159 62.27 8.60 -33.38
CA TRP A 159 61.61 7.37 -32.96
C TRP A 159 60.32 7.71 -32.19
N THR A 160 59.17 7.20 -32.65
CA THR A 160 57.85 7.44 -32.05
C THR A 160 57.03 6.14 -31.96
N PRO A 161 56.10 5.98 -30.99
CA PRO A 161 55.83 6.86 -29.86
C PRO A 161 57.00 6.91 -28.86
N VAL A 162 56.88 7.75 -27.84
CA VAL A 162 57.76 7.75 -26.65
C VAL A 162 56.86 7.75 -25.44
N TYR A 163 56.81 6.62 -24.73
CA TYR A 163 56.09 6.52 -23.46
C TYR A 163 57.07 6.75 -22.30
N PRO A 164 56.89 7.82 -21.50
CA PRO A 164 57.56 7.94 -20.21
C PRO A 164 56.88 7.00 -19.19
N THR A 165 57.63 6.57 -18.18
CA THR A 165 57.09 5.70 -17.11
C THR A 165 56.16 6.50 -16.19
N GLN A 166 54.91 6.08 -16.04
CA GLN A 166 53.85 6.83 -15.35
C GLN A 166 53.05 5.97 -14.37
N PHE A 167 52.58 6.59 -13.29
CA PHE A 167 51.67 5.97 -12.32
C PHE A 167 50.23 6.05 -12.85
N SER A 168 49.54 4.91 -12.98
CA SER A 168 48.15 4.81 -13.42
C SER A 168 47.63 3.39 -13.21
N GLY A 169 46.34 3.23 -12.87
CA GLY A 169 45.65 1.93 -12.88
C GLY A 169 45.24 1.42 -14.27
N THR A 170 45.77 2.01 -15.35
CA THR A 170 45.50 1.56 -16.73
C THR A 170 46.60 0.61 -17.23
N HIS A 171 46.21 -0.60 -17.64
CA HIS A 171 47.11 -1.64 -18.16
C HIS A 171 47.65 -1.27 -19.55
N ILE A 172 48.64 -0.38 -19.58
CA ILE A 172 49.30 0.17 -20.78
C ILE A 172 50.81 0.09 -20.57
N ALA A 173 51.58 -0.18 -21.63
CA ALA A 173 53.04 -0.21 -21.57
C ALA A 173 53.64 1.01 -20.84
N CYS A 174 54.67 0.77 -20.03
CA CYS A 174 55.29 1.74 -19.12
C CYS A 174 54.43 2.30 -17.97
N HIS A 175 53.35 1.62 -17.56
CA HIS A 175 52.55 2.01 -16.39
C HIS A 175 52.73 1.10 -15.16
N TYR A 176 52.73 1.73 -13.99
CA TYR A 176 52.83 1.09 -12.67
C TYR A 176 51.76 1.61 -11.72
N ASP A 177 51.40 0.80 -10.73
CA ASP A 177 50.37 1.09 -9.72
C ASP A 177 50.83 0.56 -8.34
N CYS A 178 50.04 0.73 -7.29
CA CYS A 178 50.31 0.15 -5.98
C CYS A 178 50.32 -1.39 -6.01
N ALA A 179 51.13 -2.00 -5.14
CA ALA A 179 51.16 -3.45 -4.94
C ALA A 179 49.91 -3.96 -4.21
N ASP A 180 49.56 -5.24 -4.37
CA ASP A 180 48.44 -5.88 -3.67
C ASP A 180 48.48 -5.59 -2.16
N GLY A 181 47.36 -5.08 -1.62
CA GLY A 181 47.23 -4.65 -0.22
C GLY A 181 47.59 -3.19 0.08
N TYR A 182 48.18 -2.45 -0.87
CA TYR A 182 48.52 -1.03 -0.70
C TYR A 182 47.61 -0.11 -1.53
N ILE A 183 47.20 1.01 -0.93
CA ILE A 183 46.27 2.00 -1.51
C ILE A 183 47.03 3.31 -1.75
N TYR A 184 46.75 3.96 -2.88
CA TYR A 184 47.33 5.25 -3.25
C TYR A 184 46.87 6.37 -2.29
N ASP A 185 47.80 7.09 -1.66
CA ASP A 185 47.47 8.09 -0.63
C ASP A 185 47.17 9.51 -1.16
N GLY A 186 47.38 9.75 -2.45
CA GLY A 186 47.15 11.04 -3.10
C GLY A 186 48.21 12.12 -2.83
N SER A 187 49.24 11.84 -2.03
CA SER A 187 50.29 12.82 -1.67
C SER A 187 51.34 13.02 -2.78
N THR A 188 51.74 11.93 -3.45
CA THR A 188 52.63 11.91 -4.62
C THR A 188 52.32 10.69 -5.49
N ASN A 189 52.63 10.77 -6.79
CA ASN A 189 52.46 9.69 -7.80
C ASN A 189 53.31 8.42 -7.57
N TYR A 190 53.69 8.13 -6.34
CA TYR A 190 54.58 7.04 -5.93
C TYR A 190 54.48 6.72 -4.43
N SER A 191 53.41 7.15 -3.75
CA SER A 191 53.15 6.82 -2.34
C SER A 191 51.93 5.90 -2.21
N CYS A 192 52.19 4.68 -1.78
CA CYS A 192 51.22 3.60 -1.62
C CYS A 192 51.29 3.08 -0.17
N VAL A 193 50.19 3.19 0.57
CA VAL A 193 50.11 2.92 2.02
C VAL A 193 49.07 1.86 2.32
N ASN A 194 49.30 1.06 3.36
CA ASN A 194 48.34 0.10 3.88
C ASN A 194 47.98 0.48 5.32
N PRO A 195 46.74 0.91 5.62
CA PRO A 195 46.32 1.22 6.99
C PRO A 195 46.30 -0.01 7.92
N CYS A 196 46.44 -1.22 7.38
CA CYS A 196 46.48 -2.48 8.12
C CYS A 196 47.89 -3.04 8.38
N ASP A 197 48.98 -2.34 7.99
CA ASP A 197 50.36 -2.86 8.14
C ASP A 197 50.78 -3.16 9.60
N ASP A 198 50.13 -2.51 10.59
CA ASP A 198 50.34 -2.73 12.04
C ASP A 198 49.15 -3.47 12.72
N ASP A 199 48.19 -4.01 11.95
CA ASP A 199 46.91 -4.63 12.41
C ASP A 199 46.15 -3.87 13.51
N PRO A 200 45.55 -2.71 13.19
CA PRO A 200 44.80 -1.89 14.15
C PRO A 200 43.55 -2.57 14.73
N CYS A 201 43.11 -3.71 14.19
CA CYS A 201 41.97 -4.46 14.74
C CYS A 201 42.31 -5.16 16.07
N ALA A 202 43.59 -5.45 16.32
CA ALA A 202 44.02 -6.19 17.51
C ALA A 202 43.85 -5.44 18.85
N GLU A 203 43.63 -4.12 18.84
CA GLU A 203 43.43 -3.30 20.04
C GLU A 203 41.97 -2.83 20.26
N ILE A 204 41.02 -3.23 19.40
CA ILE A 204 39.63 -2.74 19.43
C ILE A 204 38.69 -3.73 20.15
N GLU A 205 37.90 -3.22 21.09
CA GLU A 205 36.95 -4.03 21.88
C GLU A 205 35.79 -4.52 21.00
N HIS A 206 35.43 -5.79 21.16
CA HIS A 206 34.48 -6.54 20.32
C HIS A 206 34.84 -6.69 18.82
N ALA A 207 36.08 -6.37 18.40
CA ALA A 207 36.53 -6.61 17.02
C ALA A 207 36.91 -8.08 16.75
N THR A 208 36.72 -8.54 15.51
CA THR A 208 37.02 -9.90 15.03
C THR A 208 37.63 -9.89 13.62
N GLY A 209 38.31 -10.97 13.24
CA GLY A 209 38.90 -11.12 11.90
C GLY A 209 40.22 -10.34 11.69
N GLU A 210 40.68 -10.30 10.43
CA GLU A 210 41.88 -9.57 10.02
C GLU A 210 41.50 -8.18 9.47
N CYS A 211 42.34 -7.18 9.71
CA CYS A 211 42.12 -5.81 9.22
C CYS A 211 41.97 -5.74 7.70
N THR A 212 40.88 -5.12 7.23
CA THR A 212 40.62 -4.87 5.81
C THR A 212 40.78 -3.38 5.50
N ALA A 213 41.73 -3.03 4.63
CA ALA A 213 41.93 -1.67 4.15
C ALA A 213 40.82 -1.25 3.17
N VAL A 214 40.22 -0.08 3.38
CA VAL A 214 39.11 0.44 2.55
C VAL A 214 39.50 1.73 1.83
N GLU A 215 40.28 2.58 2.49
CA GLU A 215 40.91 3.77 1.89
C GLU A 215 42.31 3.94 2.49
N ALA A 216 43.16 4.80 1.91
CA ALA A 216 44.52 5.06 2.42
C ALA A 216 44.60 5.48 3.91
N THR A 217 43.49 5.90 4.52
CA THR A 217 43.37 6.23 5.95
C THR A 217 42.21 5.52 6.67
N ARG A 218 41.51 4.58 6.02
CA ARG A 218 40.35 3.86 6.58
C ARG A 218 40.51 2.35 6.48
N PHE A 219 40.16 1.68 7.57
CA PHE A 219 40.11 0.23 7.67
C PHE A 219 38.79 -0.21 8.32
N VAL A 220 38.45 -1.48 8.15
CA VAL A 220 37.32 -2.17 8.78
C VAL A 220 37.83 -3.42 9.48
N CYS A 221 37.29 -3.69 10.66
CA CYS A 221 37.38 -4.98 11.33
C CYS A 221 36.02 -5.68 11.24
N GLY A 222 35.99 -7.00 11.37
CA GLY A 222 34.77 -7.68 11.80
C GLY A 222 34.42 -7.30 13.24
N CYS A 223 33.23 -7.68 13.69
CA CYS A 223 32.79 -7.53 15.07
C CYS A 223 32.29 -8.87 15.64
N GLU A 224 32.09 -8.96 16.96
CA GLU A 224 31.42 -10.09 17.60
C GLU A 224 29.90 -10.10 17.30
N ASP A 225 29.27 -11.27 17.35
CA ASP A 225 27.83 -11.44 17.10
C ASP A 225 27.00 -10.49 18.00
N GLY A 226 26.20 -9.63 17.37
CA GLY A 226 25.42 -8.59 18.05
C GLY A 226 26.08 -7.20 18.09
N TYR A 227 27.19 -7.01 17.38
CA TYR A 227 27.87 -5.72 17.18
C TYR A 227 28.13 -5.42 15.69
N GLU A 228 28.18 -4.13 15.33
CA GLU A 228 28.40 -3.59 13.98
C GLU A 228 29.54 -2.55 13.99
N TRP A 229 30.28 -2.42 12.89
CA TRP A 229 31.45 -1.53 12.80
C TRP A 229 31.06 -0.06 12.62
N ALA A 230 31.45 0.79 13.57
CA ALA A 230 31.21 2.23 13.56
C ALA A 230 32.49 3.03 13.25
N PHE A 231 32.35 4.01 12.36
CA PHE A 231 33.41 4.94 11.96
C PHE A 231 33.28 6.29 12.66
N ASP A 232 34.37 6.82 13.23
CA ASP A 232 34.46 8.23 13.63
C ASP A 232 34.99 9.08 12.46
N PRO A 233 34.19 10.00 11.88
CA PRO A 233 34.61 10.81 10.73
C PRO A 233 35.79 11.76 11.01
N GLY A 234 36.16 11.97 12.28
CA GLY A 234 37.25 12.85 12.70
C GLY A 234 38.50 12.13 13.22
N ASN A 235 38.44 10.82 13.53
CA ASN A 235 39.58 10.10 14.12
C ASN A 235 39.51 8.57 13.88
N SER A 236 40.34 8.03 12.99
CA SER A 236 40.40 6.59 12.72
C SER A 236 40.83 5.73 13.92
N ALA A 237 41.41 6.31 14.98
CA ALA A 237 41.70 5.64 16.24
C ALA A 237 40.50 5.57 17.22
N ASN A 238 39.32 6.07 16.83
CA ASN A 238 38.06 5.95 17.57
C ASN A 238 37.05 4.99 16.88
N ASN A 239 37.41 4.37 15.74
CA ASN A 239 36.58 3.36 15.12
C ASN A 239 36.42 2.17 16.08
N HIS A 240 35.20 1.66 16.22
CA HIS A 240 34.90 0.61 17.20
C HIS A 240 33.66 -0.19 16.80
N CYS A 241 33.45 -1.33 17.45
CA CYS A 241 32.24 -2.12 17.29
C CYS A 241 31.12 -1.58 18.21
N GLU A 242 30.10 -0.94 17.63
CA GLU A 242 28.90 -0.50 18.33
C GLU A 242 27.89 -1.66 18.45
N LYS A 243 27.13 -1.69 19.56
CA LYS A 243 26.18 -2.78 19.82
C LYS A 243 24.91 -2.61 19.00
N THR A 244 24.44 -3.64 18.31
CA THR A 244 23.30 -3.52 17.41
C THR A 244 22.00 -3.22 18.15
N LYS A 245 21.14 -2.40 17.54
CA LYS A 245 19.85 -1.99 18.12
C LYS A 245 18.94 -3.19 18.41
N LEU A 246 19.01 -4.24 17.60
CA LEU A 246 18.36 -5.54 17.85
C LEU A 246 18.79 -6.14 19.19
N THR A 247 20.10 -6.22 19.44
CA THR A 247 20.65 -6.74 20.70
C THR A 247 20.25 -5.86 21.89
N MET A 248 20.29 -4.53 21.73
CA MET A 248 19.82 -3.59 22.75
C MET A 248 18.32 -3.75 23.06
N CYS A 249 17.48 -4.01 22.06
CA CYS A 249 16.04 -4.24 22.23
C CYS A 249 15.76 -5.51 23.04
N ASN A 250 16.40 -6.61 22.66
CA ASN A 250 16.25 -7.90 23.33
C ASN A 250 16.69 -7.82 24.80
N GLU A 251 17.76 -7.07 25.11
CA GLU A 251 18.20 -6.80 26.49
C GLU A 251 17.27 -5.84 27.26
N ALA A 252 16.61 -4.90 26.57
CA ALA A 252 15.61 -4.00 27.16
C ALA A 252 14.27 -4.68 27.48
N GLY A 253 14.10 -5.95 27.09
CA GLY A 253 12.87 -6.72 27.26
C GLY A 253 11.74 -6.24 26.35
N GLY A 254 12.07 -5.96 25.09
CA GLY A 254 11.13 -5.58 24.05
C GLY A 254 11.23 -6.47 22.82
N ASP A 255 10.20 -6.39 21.98
CA ASP A 255 10.11 -7.10 20.72
C ASP A 255 10.63 -6.21 19.58
N TRP A 256 11.50 -6.77 18.74
CA TRP A 256 12.05 -6.09 17.56
C TRP A 256 11.10 -6.22 16.37
N ASN A 257 10.75 -5.09 15.75
CA ASN A 257 9.75 -5.02 14.69
C ASN A 257 10.42 -4.76 13.33
N TYR A 258 9.73 -5.13 12.24
CA TYR A 258 10.18 -4.91 10.86
C TYR A 258 10.40 -3.42 10.50
N ASP A 259 9.84 -2.47 11.26
CA ASP A 259 10.10 -1.04 11.12
C ASP A 259 11.39 -0.56 11.82
N ASN A 260 12.23 -1.49 12.29
CA ASN A 260 13.45 -1.25 13.08
C ASN A 260 13.22 -0.54 14.43
N THR A 261 12.00 -0.59 14.97
CA THR A 261 11.69 -0.11 16.31
C THR A 261 11.55 -1.25 17.31
N CYS A 262 11.88 -0.98 18.57
CA CYS A 262 11.69 -1.88 19.69
C CYS A 262 10.45 -1.45 20.47
N LYS A 263 9.49 -2.35 20.61
CA LYS A 263 8.18 -2.08 21.23
C LYS A 263 7.88 -3.11 22.32
N ARG A 264 6.97 -2.80 23.23
CA ARG A 264 6.37 -3.78 24.15
C ARG A 264 4.95 -3.38 24.55
N GLN A 265 4.08 -4.34 24.76
CA GLN A 265 2.76 -4.09 25.37
C GLN A 265 2.90 -3.89 26.88
N THR A 266 2.27 -2.84 27.41
CA THR A 266 2.31 -2.43 28.82
C THR A 266 0.89 -2.22 29.33
N ASN A 267 0.55 -2.77 30.50
CA ASN A 267 -0.76 -2.54 31.10
C ASN A 267 -0.86 -1.13 31.70
N CYS A 268 -2.05 -0.55 31.67
CA CYS A 268 -2.36 0.65 32.44
C CYS A 268 -2.24 0.37 33.95
N ALA A 269 -2.02 1.41 34.76
CA ALA A 269 -1.98 1.30 36.21
C ALA A 269 -3.34 0.85 36.82
N ASP A 270 -3.36 0.48 38.10
CA ASP A 270 -4.60 0.11 38.77
C ASP A 270 -5.55 1.31 38.94
N LYS A 271 -6.70 1.26 38.26
CA LYS A 271 -7.79 2.23 38.40
C LYS A 271 -8.48 2.15 39.80
N PRO A 272 -9.08 3.25 40.32
CA PRO A 272 -9.72 3.28 41.64
C PRO A 272 -10.86 2.27 41.86
N GLU A 273 -11.26 2.05 43.12
CA GLU A 273 -12.50 1.31 43.44
C GLU A 273 -13.75 2.02 42.88
N ASN A 274 -14.82 1.26 42.63
CA ASN A 274 -16.08 1.72 42.03
C ASN A 274 -15.93 2.33 40.62
N THR A 275 -14.93 1.90 39.86
CA THR A 275 -14.71 2.27 38.45
C THR A 275 -14.77 1.07 37.49
N VAL A 276 -14.92 1.36 36.19
CA VAL A 276 -14.70 0.44 35.05
C VAL A 276 -13.82 1.12 34.00
N TRP A 277 -13.08 0.32 33.23
CA TRP A 277 -12.33 0.84 32.07
C TRP A 277 -13.30 1.42 31.02
N ASN A 278 -12.87 2.48 30.34
CA ASN A 278 -13.62 3.18 29.32
C ASN A 278 -12.75 3.28 28.05
N GLY A 279 -12.48 2.14 27.43
CA GLY A 279 -11.48 1.99 26.38
C GLY A 279 -10.36 1.02 26.77
N ASN A 280 -9.15 1.26 26.26
CA ASN A 280 -8.05 0.30 26.33
C ASN A 280 -7.37 0.27 27.70
N SER A 281 -7.19 -0.93 28.25
CA SER A 281 -6.50 -1.18 29.54
C SER A 281 -5.02 -1.55 29.40
N SER A 282 -4.47 -1.49 28.18
CA SER A 282 -3.05 -1.63 27.86
C SER A 282 -2.68 -0.72 26.69
N TYR A 283 -1.40 -0.36 26.59
CA TYR A 283 -0.83 0.48 25.54
C TYR A 283 0.57 -0.01 25.15
N THR A 284 1.04 0.37 23.97
CA THR A 284 2.37 0.03 23.49
C THR A 284 3.37 1.10 23.93
N GLN A 285 4.48 0.68 24.54
CA GLN A 285 5.66 1.52 24.76
C GLN A 285 6.68 1.27 23.64
N THR A 286 7.48 2.30 23.33
CA THR A 286 8.61 2.23 22.39
C THR A 286 9.91 2.54 23.13
N TYR A 287 10.98 1.80 22.85
CA TYR A 287 12.28 2.00 23.51
C TYR A 287 13.10 3.10 22.83
N SER A 288 13.58 4.07 23.62
CA SER A 288 14.54 5.07 23.19
C SER A 288 15.97 4.59 23.42
N TYR A 289 16.71 4.37 22.33
CA TYR A 289 18.13 4.04 22.38
C TYR A 289 19.00 5.21 22.87
N THR A 290 18.58 6.45 22.67
CA THR A 290 19.32 7.66 23.12
C THR A 290 19.22 7.87 24.62
N ASP A 291 18.07 7.52 25.22
CA ASP A 291 17.78 7.73 26.64
C ASP A 291 17.93 6.44 27.46
N ALA A 292 18.22 5.31 26.79
CA ALA A 292 18.24 3.95 27.32
C ALA A 292 16.98 3.59 28.14
N ALA A 293 15.82 4.07 27.68
CA ALA A 293 14.57 4.06 28.44
C ALA A 293 13.34 3.82 27.56
N TRP A 294 12.33 3.20 28.14
CA TRP A 294 11.00 3.08 27.52
C TRP A 294 10.25 4.43 27.54
N SER A 295 9.46 4.70 26.50
CA SER A 295 8.57 5.85 26.42
C SER A 295 7.69 5.97 27.67
N ALA A 296 7.48 7.20 28.16
CA ALA A 296 6.82 7.49 29.43
C ALA A 296 5.49 6.72 29.63
N GLU A 297 5.22 6.33 30.89
CA GLU A 297 3.99 5.61 31.23
C GLU A 297 2.75 6.51 31.09
N ILE A 298 1.70 5.96 30.49
CA ILE A 298 0.40 6.65 30.39
C ILE A 298 -0.32 6.50 31.73
N SER A 299 -0.60 7.64 32.36
CA SER A 299 -1.37 7.69 33.61
C SER A 299 -2.83 7.32 33.37
N THR A 300 -3.42 6.55 34.29
CA THR A 300 -4.87 6.31 34.30
C THR A 300 -5.63 7.57 34.66
N GLU A 301 -6.59 7.97 33.83
CA GLU A 301 -7.44 9.14 34.06
C GLU A 301 -8.92 8.81 34.11
N TYR A 302 -9.67 9.57 34.91
CA TYR A 302 -11.13 9.56 34.81
C TYR A 302 -11.54 10.32 33.55
N ASN A 303 -12.20 9.63 32.63
CA ASN A 303 -12.69 10.24 31.40
C ASN A 303 -13.96 9.53 30.92
N THR A 304 -15.00 10.31 30.61
CA THR A 304 -16.27 9.82 30.07
C THR A 304 -16.19 9.46 28.58
N GLU A 305 -15.24 10.05 27.85
CA GLU A 305 -14.90 9.69 26.47
C GLU A 305 -13.97 8.46 26.46
N SER A 306 -14.15 7.59 25.47
CA SER A 306 -13.41 6.32 25.38
C SER A 306 -11.97 6.56 24.95
N GLY A 307 -11.00 5.93 25.62
CA GLY A 307 -9.59 6.10 25.27
C GLY A 307 -8.63 5.18 26.04
N THR A 308 -7.33 5.43 25.86
CA THR A 308 -6.26 4.57 26.40
C THR A 308 -5.96 4.92 27.85
N CYS A 309 -6.06 3.95 28.75
CA CYS A 309 -6.01 4.11 30.21
C CYS A 309 -7.13 4.99 30.80
N HIS A 310 -8.19 5.29 30.05
CA HIS A 310 -9.37 6.01 30.54
C HIS A 310 -10.27 5.09 31.38
N PHE A 311 -10.82 5.58 32.48
CA PHE A 311 -11.84 4.89 33.29
C PHE A 311 -13.02 5.81 33.62
N LYS A 312 -14.16 5.22 33.96
CA LYS A 312 -15.36 5.92 34.45
C LYS A 312 -15.94 5.22 35.67
N CYS A 313 -16.88 5.86 36.37
CA CYS A 313 -17.55 5.26 37.52
C CYS A 313 -18.48 4.11 37.10
N VAL A 314 -18.70 3.15 38.01
CA VAL A 314 -19.76 2.14 37.84
C VAL A 314 -21.14 2.77 38.04
N GLU A 315 -22.17 2.11 37.51
CA GLU A 315 -23.56 2.51 37.68
C GLU A 315 -23.93 2.71 39.17
N GLY A 316 -24.67 3.77 39.47
CA GLY A 316 -25.01 4.17 40.84
C GLY A 316 -23.94 5.00 41.57
N TYR A 317 -22.81 5.30 40.94
CA TYR A 317 -21.75 6.17 41.47
C TYR A 317 -21.46 7.35 40.53
N LEU A 318 -21.07 8.49 41.11
CA LEU A 318 -20.70 9.71 40.40
C LEU A 318 -19.26 10.11 40.76
N TRP A 319 -18.56 10.77 39.83
CA TRP A 319 -17.19 11.23 40.05
C TRP A 319 -17.15 12.49 40.92
N ASP A 320 -16.41 12.42 42.01
CA ASP A 320 -16.05 13.56 42.84
C ASP A 320 -14.65 14.06 42.43
N SER A 321 -14.59 15.26 41.84
CA SER A 321 -13.32 15.91 41.47
C SER A 321 -12.47 16.30 42.67
N ASP A 322 -13.09 16.60 43.83
CA ASP A 322 -12.37 17.12 45.01
C ASP A 322 -11.67 15.99 45.78
N SER A 323 -12.23 14.77 45.77
CA SER A 323 -11.56 13.57 46.30
C SER A 323 -10.86 12.71 45.24
N SER A 324 -11.15 12.92 43.95
CA SER A 324 -10.74 12.05 42.83
C SER A 324 -11.18 10.59 43.02
N THR A 325 -12.44 10.38 43.44
CA THR A 325 -13.04 9.05 43.62
C THR A 325 -14.48 8.97 43.11
N CYS A 326 -14.96 7.75 42.87
CA CYS A 326 -16.36 7.49 42.57
C CYS A 326 -17.16 7.33 43.88
N VAL A 327 -18.04 8.30 44.15
CA VAL A 327 -18.88 8.39 45.36
C VAL A 327 -20.30 7.93 45.04
N GLU A 328 -21.01 7.33 45.99
CA GLU A 328 -22.40 6.88 45.79
C GLU A 328 -23.30 8.04 45.33
N SER A 329 -24.14 7.79 44.32
CA SER A 329 -25.11 8.76 43.82
C SER A 329 -26.05 9.22 44.95
N PRO A 330 -26.40 10.52 45.05
CA PRO A 330 -27.30 11.01 46.09
C PRO A 330 -28.65 10.29 46.10
N CYS A 331 -29.11 9.79 44.94
CA CYS A 331 -30.30 8.97 44.79
C CYS A 331 -30.32 7.67 45.61
N ASN A 332 -29.15 7.10 45.94
CA ASN A 332 -29.06 5.92 46.80
C ASN A 332 -29.33 6.27 48.27
N SER A 333 -29.02 7.51 48.67
CA SER A 333 -29.08 7.99 50.06
C SER A 333 -30.39 8.71 50.42
N ASP A 334 -30.99 9.37 49.45
CA ASP A 334 -32.24 10.13 49.55
C ASP A 334 -33.10 9.82 48.31
N PRO A 335 -33.74 8.64 48.25
CA PRO A 335 -34.56 8.24 47.11
C PRO A 335 -35.79 9.16 46.93
N CYS A 336 -36.47 9.02 45.80
CA CYS A 336 -37.70 9.76 45.55
C CYS A 336 -38.85 9.30 46.46
N ALA A 337 -39.83 10.19 46.69
CA ALA A 337 -40.98 9.88 47.53
C ALA A 337 -41.96 9.01 46.75
N GLU A 338 -42.37 7.87 47.31
CA GLU A 338 -43.32 6.98 46.66
C GLU A 338 -44.71 7.63 46.49
N ILE A 339 -45.27 7.54 45.27
CA ILE A 339 -46.60 8.04 44.92
C ILE A 339 -47.42 6.88 44.35
N THR A 340 -48.61 6.64 44.89
CA THR A 340 -49.50 5.56 44.46
C THR A 340 -49.80 5.65 42.96
N ASP A 341 -49.72 4.51 42.27
CA ASP A 341 -49.81 4.32 40.81
C ASP A 341 -48.58 4.77 39.99
N PHE A 342 -47.52 5.32 40.60
CA PHE A 342 -46.30 5.72 39.88
C PHE A 342 -45.08 4.92 40.33
N THR A 343 -44.18 4.62 39.39
CA THR A 343 -42.81 4.21 39.71
C THR A 343 -41.97 5.47 39.89
N SER A 344 -41.30 5.61 41.04
CA SER A 344 -40.40 6.73 41.29
C SER A 344 -39.03 6.48 40.64
N ILE A 345 -38.52 7.47 39.91
CA ILE A 345 -37.23 7.41 39.21
C ILE A 345 -36.39 8.57 39.72
N CYS A 346 -35.27 8.27 40.37
CA CYS A 346 -34.30 9.26 40.80
C CYS A 346 -33.12 9.30 39.84
N THR A 347 -32.87 10.46 39.23
CA THR A 347 -31.71 10.70 38.38
C THR A 347 -30.86 11.82 38.98
N ALA A 348 -29.54 11.73 38.86
CA ALA A 348 -28.60 12.72 39.40
C ALA A 348 -27.53 13.08 38.37
N THR A 349 -27.45 14.37 38.03
CA THR A 349 -26.45 14.94 37.11
C THR A 349 -25.16 15.31 37.83
N SER A 350 -25.23 15.55 39.14
CA SER A 350 -24.08 15.83 40.00
C SER A 350 -24.35 15.37 41.44
N LEU A 351 -23.32 15.44 42.29
CA LEU A 351 -23.45 15.15 43.74
C LEU A 351 -24.40 16.13 44.48
N THR A 352 -24.76 17.26 43.85
CA THR A 352 -25.64 18.29 44.40
C THR A 352 -26.99 18.41 43.70
N GLU A 353 -27.17 17.80 42.52
CA GLU A 353 -28.37 17.95 41.69
C GLU A 353 -29.00 16.59 41.42
N ARG A 354 -30.23 16.41 41.95
CA ARG A 354 -31.07 15.23 41.70
C ARG A 354 -32.47 15.64 41.29
N SER A 355 -33.04 14.95 40.32
CA SER A 355 -34.44 15.05 39.89
C SER A 355 -35.23 13.83 40.35
N CYS A 356 -36.54 14.01 40.53
CA CYS A 356 -37.48 12.94 40.76
C CYS A 356 -38.52 12.94 39.64
N LEU A 357 -38.41 11.98 38.74
CA LEU A 357 -39.38 11.73 37.69
C LEU A 357 -40.34 10.62 38.15
N TYR A 358 -41.55 10.63 37.61
CA TYR A 358 -42.61 9.70 38.03
C TYR A 358 -43.27 9.08 36.81
N LYS A 359 -43.09 7.77 36.62
CA LYS A 359 -43.70 7.02 35.52
C LYS A 359 -45.07 6.48 35.95
N ASP A 360 -46.14 6.91 35.28
CA ASP A 360 -47.52 6.47 35.53
C ASP A 360 -47.71 5.03 35.04
N THR A 361 -47.90 4.09 35.97
CA THR A 361 -48.05 2.66 35.64
C THR A 361 -49.37 2.31 34.94
N ALA A 362 -50.26 3.29 34.73
CA ALA A 362 -51.51 3.14 34.00
C ALA A 362 -51.51 3.78 32.60
N THR A 363 -50.48 4.58 32.25
CA THR A 363 -50.37 5.25 30.94
C THR A 363 -48.97 5.18 30.30
N ASP A 364 -47.98 4.65 31.03
CA ASP A 364 -46.54 4.62 30.66
C ASP A 364 -45.89 5.99 30.41
N LEU A 365 -46.61 7.08 30.72
CA LEU A 365 -46.14 8.46 30.65
C LEU A 365 -45.22 8.79 31.83
N THR A 366 -44.08 9.42 31.53
CA THR A 366 -43.15 9.95 32.55
C THR A 366 -43.42 11.43 32.78
N TRP A 367 -43.59 11.83 34.04
CA TRP A 367 -44.02 13.16 34.44
C TRP A 367 -42.92 13.97 35.15
N SER A 368 -42.81 15.25 34.78
CA SER A 368 -41.84 16.20 35.33
C SER A 368 -42.23 16.66 36.74
N LYS A 369 -41.33 17.37 37.42
CA LYS A 369 -41.68 18.18 38.59
C LYS A 369 -42.49 19.41 38.16
N ARG A 370 -43.36 19.90 39.05
CA ARG A 370 -44.06 21.17 38.85
C ARG A 370 -43.15 22.37 39.19
N PRO A 371 -42.94 23.35 38.28
CA PRO A 371 -42.16 24.55 38.57
C PRO A 371 -42.83 25.49 39.57
N GLU A 372 -42.02 26.40 40.12
CA GLU A 372 -42.51 27.48 40.99
C GLU A 372 -43.08 28.65 40.18
N GLY A 373 -44.40 28.86 40.27
CA GLY A 373 -45.09 30.02 39.70
C GLY A 373 -46.13 29.64 38.63
N ASN A 374 -46.99 30.60 38.30
CA ASN A 374 -48.03 30.44 37.28
C ASN A 374 -47.70 31.24 36.01
N MET A 375 -48.06 30.67 34.86
CA MET A 375 -47.65 31.14 33.54
C MET A 375 -48.82 31.10 32.55
N ASN A 376 -48.74 31.91 31.49
CA ASN A 376 -49.72 31.87 30.40
C ASN A 376 -49.45 30.65 29.50
N TRP A 377 -50.43 30.26 28.66
CA TRP A 377 -50.32 29.02 27.89
C TRP A 377 -49.07 28.95 26.99
N ASN A 378 -48.76 30.00 26.21
CA ASN A 378 -47.55 30.03 25.36
C ASN A 378 -46.25 29.87 26.18
N ALA A 379 -46.22 30.43 27.39
CA ALA A 379 -45.08 30.29 28.29
C ALA A 379 -45.04 28.93 29.01
N ALA A 380 -46.13 28.17 29.03
CA ALA A 380 -46.17 26.78 29.52
C ALA A 380 -45.74 25.79 28.44
N ASP A 381 -46.18 26.01 27.21
CA ASP A 381 -45.80 25.27 26.00
C ASP A 381 -44.27 25.31 25.86
N SER A 382 -43.69 26.50 25.68
CA SER A 382 -42.24 26.66 25.54
C SER A 382 -41.43 26.49 26.83
N TYR A 383 -42.07 26.40 28.00
CA TYR A 383 -41.36 25.93 29.21
C TYR A 383 -41.09 24.43 29.12
N CYS A 384 -42.05 23.62 28.66
CA CYS A 384 -41.83 22.20 28.47
C CYS A 384 -40.87 21.93 27.31
N GLU A 385 -41.04 22.58 26.15
CA GLU A 385 -40.15 22.43 24.97
C GLU A 385 -38.67 22.79 25.22
N ASN A 386 -38.35 23.43 26.36
CA ASN A 386 -37.00 23.84 26.74
C ASN A 386 -36.67 23.39 28.19
N LEU A 387 -37.34 22.33 28.68
CA LEU A 387 -37.07 21.77 30.00
C LEU A 387 -35.97 20.72 29.88
N GLU A 388 -34.82 20.96 30.49
CA GLU A 388 -33.82 19.92 30.79
C GLU A 388 -34.07 19.44 32.23
N GLU A 389 -34.81 18.34 32.42
CA GLU A 389 -35.01 17.72 33.74
C GLU A 389 -34.63 16.24 33.73
N GLY A 390 -33.78 15.86 34.70
CA GLY A 390 -33.44 14.47 34.98
C GLY A 390 -32.59 13.75 33.93
N GLY A 391 -31.97 14.49 33.00
CA GLY A 391 -31.20 13.94 31.87
C GLY A 391 -31.98 13.85 30.56
N PHE A 392 -33.19 14.42 30.49
CA PHE A 392 -34.05 14.43 29.31
C PHE A 392 -34.44 15.86 28.92
N ASP A 393 -34.50 16.11 27.61
CA ASP A 393 -34.82 17.37 26.92
C ASP A 393 -36.08 17.29 26.04
N ASP A 394 -36.68 16.10 25.89
CA ASP A 394 -37.83 15.78 25.04
C ASP A 394 -39.20 16.03 25.70
N TRP A 395 -39.26 16.95 26.66
CA TRP A 395 -40.45 17.24 27.46
C TRP A 395 -41.51 18.04 26.67
N ARG A 396 -42.79 17.69 26.84
CA ARG A 396 -43.92 18.38 26.19
C ARG A 396 -45.05 18.76 27.15
N LEU A 397 -45.91 19.67 26.70
CA LEU A 397 -47.12 20.07 27.41
C LEU A 397 -48.21 18.97 27.25
N PRO A 398 -48.75 18.40 28.34
CA PRO A 398 -49.70 17.29 28.28
C PRO A 398 -51.03 17.70 27.62
N ASN A 399 -51.71 16.79 26.95
CA ASN A 399 -53.08 17.00 26.49
C ASN A 399 -54.11 16.81 27.62
N ILE A 400 -55.38 17.09 27.35
CA ILE A 400 -56.45 17.05 28.36
C ILE A 400 -56.77 15.62 28.80
N ASN A 401 -56.57 14.60 27.96
CA ASN A 401 -56.76 13.19 28.34
C ASN A 401 -55.65 12.74 29.32
N GLU A 402 -54.43 13.18 29.08
CA GLU A 402 -53.25 12.91 29.93
C GLU A 402 -53.42 13.56 31.30
N LEU A 403 -53.81 14.85 31.37
CA LEU A 403 -54.18 15.45 32.66
C LEU A 403 -55.37 14.75 33.33
N ARG A 404 -56.32 14.18 32.58
CA ARG A 404 -57.42 13.39 33.16
C ARG A 404 -56.96 12.06 33.76
N SER A 405 -55.77 11.52 33.43
CA SER A 405 -55.21 10.33 34.11
C SER A 405 -54.75 10.64 35.53
N LEU A 406 -54.30 11.87 35.78
CA LEU A 406 -53.86 12.35 37.10
C LEU A 406 -55.00 12.64 38.09
N ILE A 407 -56.25 12.47 37.68
CA ILE A 407 -57.43 12.70 38.52
C ILE A 407 -57.77 11.44 39.35
N GLN A 408 -57.84 11.62 40.66
CA GLN A 408 -58.30 10.60 41.63
C GLN A 408 -59.61 11.01 42.34
N GLU A 409 -60.31 10.01 42.88
CA GLU A 409 -61.56 10.17 43.65
C GLU A 409 -62.68 10.99 42.95
N CYS A 410 -62.70 11.02 41.61
CA CYS A 410 -63.71 11.76 40.83
C CYS A 410 -64.14 11.03 39.53
N GLU A 411 -65.13 10.13 39.64
CA GLU A 411 -65.69 9.34 38.52
C GLU A 411 -66.26 10.19 37.35
N GLY A 412 -66.60 11.45 37.59
CA GLY A 412 -67.04 12.38 36.55
C GLY A 412 -65.91 12.80 35.61
N SER A 413 -64.84 13.34 36.19
CA SER A 413 -63.77 14.01 35.45
C SER A 413 -62.57 13.13 35.12
N MET A 414 -62.34 12.02 35.84
CA MET A 414 -61.22 11.10 35.55
C MET A 414 -61.24 10.58 34.10
N LEU A 415 -60.11 10.10 33.59
CA LEU A 415 -60.05 9.50 32.26
C LEU A 415 -61.01 8.30 32.17
N GLY A 416 -61.80 8.23 31.09
CA GLY A 416 -62.92 7.27 30.94
C GLY A 416 -64.22 7.64 31.71
N GLY A 417 -64.19 8.66 32.56
CA GLY A 417 -65.35 9.19 33.30
C GLY A 417 -66.36 9.95 32.43
N VAL A 418 -67.56 10.21 32.99
CA VAL A 418 -68.73 10.72 32.25
C VAL A 418 -68.63 12.16 31.71
N CYS A 419 -67.57 12.91 32.04
CA CYS A 419 -67.29 14.20 31.43
C CYS A 419 -66.99 14.05 29.92
N PRO A 420 -67.75 14.70 29.01
CA PRO A 420 -67.59 14.51 27.56
C PRO A 420 -66.28 15.07 26.96
N VAL A 421 -65.52 15.89 27.70
CA VAL A 421 -64.33 16.59 27.19
C VAL A 421 -63.16 15.62 27.02
N ILE A 422 -62.96 15.16 25.79
CA ILE A 422 -61.93 14.20 25.37
C ILE A 422 -61.30 14.75 24.09
N ASP A 423 -59.97 14.68 23.97
CA ASP A 423 -59.21 15.37 22.91
C ASP A 423 -59.72 15.03 21.49
N ASP A 424 -59.79 13.74 21.14
CA ASP A 424 -60.19 13.25 19.82
C ASP A 424 -61.70 13.32 19.53
N ILE A 425 -62.52 13.69 20.52
CA ILE A 425 -63.99 13.53 20.45
C ILE A 425 -64.74 14.84 20.65
N CYS A 426 -64.36 15.66 21.63
CA CYS A 426 -65.19 16.79 22.09
C CYS A 426 -64.41 17.89 22.83
N LEU A 427 -63.52 18.60 22.14
CA LEU A 427 -62.86 19.81 22.66
C LEU A 427 -63.69 21.10 22.53
N ASN A 428 -64.87 21.07 21.91
CA ASN A 428 -65.73 22.24 21.77
C ASN A 428 -66.28 22.69 23.14
N GLY A 429 -66.43 23.99 23.33
CA GLY A 429 -67.07 24.57 24.52
C GLY A 429 -68.46 24.04 24.86
N THR A 430 -69.19 23.42 23.93
CA THR A 430 -70.48 22.74 24.18
C THR A 430 -70.34 21.39 24.88
N CYS A 431 -69.14 20.82 24.95
CA CYS A 431 -68.83 19.54 25.60
C CYS A 431 -68.68 19.69 27.13
N MET A 432 -68.43 20.91 27.60
CA MET A 432 -68.37 21.27 29.01
C MET A 432 -69.76 21.24 29.65
N ASN A 433 -70.09 20.17 30.37
CA ASN A 433 -71.23 20.13 31.28
C ASN A 433 -70.72 20.24 32.72
N ASN A 434 -71.01 21.37 33.38
CA ASN A 434 -70.59 21.62 34.76
C ASN A 434 -71.09 20.54 35.75
N ASP A 435 -72.24 19.90 35.48
CA ASP A 435 -72.77 18.85 36.36
C ASP A 435 -72.10 17.47 36.17
N LEU A 436 -71.19 17.34 35.19
CA LEU A 436 -70.46 16.10 34.86
C LEU A 436 -68.92 16.25 34.85
N CYS A 437 -68.41 17.47 34.66
CA CYS A 437 -66.99 17.79 34.50
C CYS A 437 -66.39 18.53 35.72
N GLN A 438 -66.96 18.33 36.90
CA GLN A 438 -66.42 18.77 38.19
C GLN A 438 -66.86 17.78 39.29
N CYS A 439 -66.11 17.73 40.39
CA CYS A 439 -66.51 17.07 41.63
C CYS A 439 -66.73 18.08 42.77
N VAL A 440 -67.41 17.63 43.83
CA VAL A 440 -67.58 18.41 45.06
C VAL A 440 -66.33 18.23 45.90
N ARG A 441 -65.71 19.33 46.35
CA ARG A 441 -64.51 19.31 47.21
C ARG A 441 -64.67 18.31 48.35
N ASP A 442 -63.76 17.34 48.38
CA ASP A 442 -63.63 16.33 49.43
C ASP A 442 -63.13 16.93 50.78
N SER A 443 -62.97 16.07 51.79
CA SER A 443 -62.42 16.43 53.09
C SER A 443 -60.93 16.11 53.27
N ASN A 444 -60.27 15.62 52.23
CA ASN A 444 -58.96 14.96 52.26
C ASN A 444 -57.83 15.84 51.70
N GLY A 445 -58.08 16.61 50.64
CA GLY A 445 -57.10 17.55 50.07
C GLY A 445 -57.02 17.64 48.55
N GLY A 446 -58.04 17.28 47.78
CA GLY A 446 -58.07 17.52 46.33
C GLY A 446 -57.71 16.31 45.47
N HIS A 447 -58.06 16.42 44.18
CA HIS A 447 -58.22 15.29 43.27
C HIS A 447 -57.00 14.97 42.40
N SER A 448 -55.80 15.44 42.72
CA SER A 448 -54.57 15.08 41.97
C SER A 448 -53.85 13.91 42.63
N LYS A 449 -53.45 12.89 41.86
CA LYS A 449 -52.56 11.82 42.36
C LYS A 449 -51.23 12.36 42.90
N PHE A 450 -50.73 13.46 42.33
CA PHE A 450 -49.52 14.16 42.79
C PHE A 450 -49.74 15.11 43.98
N GLY A 451 -50.98 15.24 44.48
CA GLY A 451 -51.32 16.26 45.48
C GLY A 451 -51.30 17.71 44.94
N ASP A 452 -51.32 17.89 43.62
CA ASP A 452 -51.38 19.22 43.00
C ASP A 452 -52.65 19.97 43.39
N THR A 453 -52.48 21.08 44.11
CA THR A 453 -53.52 22.11 44.28
C THR A 453 -53.41 23.17 43.18
N GLY A 454 -54.54 23.74 42.77
CA GLY A 454 -54.63 24.74 41.70
C GLY A 454 -54.95 24.13 40.34
N SER A 455 -54.55 24.82 39.28
CA SER A 455 -54.83 24.41 37.89
C SER A 455 -53.55 24.08 37.11
N LEU A 456 -53.59 23.03 36.28
CA LEU A 456 -52.54 22.70 35.30
C LEU A 456 -53.03 22.95 33.86
N TRP A 457 -52.20 23.58 33.04
CA TRP A 457 -52.41 23.73 31.59
C TRP A 457 -52.33 22.41 30.84
N SER A 458 -53.19 22.26 29.82
CA SER A 458 -53.01 21.27 28.75
C SER A 458 -52.74 21.95 27.40
N SER A 459 -52.13 21.24 26.45
CA SER A 459 -51.94 21.66 25.06
C SER A 459 -53.27 21.77 24.28
N SER A 460 -54.26 20.97 24.69
CA SER A 460 -55.61 20.90 24.12
C SER A 460 -56.30 22.26 23.99
N THR A 461 -56.89 22.50 22.81
CA THR A 461 -57.43 23.80 22.40
C THR A 461 -58.83 23.64 21.82
N ASP A 462 -59.79 24.48 22.24
CA ASP A 462 -61.13 24.48 21.65
C ASP A 462 -61.17 25.08 20.25
N ASN A 463 -62.27 24.83 19.53
CA ASN A 463 -62.51 25.32 18.16
C ASN A 463 -62.68 26.86 18.04
N LEU A 464 -62.45 27.60 19.12
CA LEU A 464 -62.42 29.07 19.18
C LEU A 464 -61.06 29.60 19.69
N GLY A 465 -60.07 28.72 19.89
CA GLY A 465 -58.72 29.06 20.34
C GLY A 465 -58.53 29.16 21.86
N ASN A 466 -59.55 28.82 22.67
CA ASN A 466 -59.41 28.82 24.13
C ASN A 466 -58.66 27.56 24.57
N LYS A 467 -57.72 27.72 25.50
CA LYS A 467 -56.87 26.65 25.99
C LYS A 467 -57.52 25.93 27.18
N TRP A 468 -57.43 24.61 27.23
CA TRP A 468 -58.02 23.78 28.29
C TRP A 468 -57.06 23.61 29.48
N PHE A 469 -57.62 23.51 30.68
CA PHE A 469 -56.89 23.27 31.93
C PHE A 469 -57.77 22.54 32.95
N ILE A 470 -57.15 21.82 33.90
CA ILE A 470 -57.86 21.12 34.97
C ILE A 470 -57.56 21.78 36.31
N TYR A 471 -58.60 22.17 37.05
CA TYR A 471 -58.51 22.69 38.43
C TYR A 471 -58.72 21.55 39.44
N TYR A 472 -57.63 21.06 40.03
CA TYR A 472 -57.60 19.81 40.80
C TYR A 472 -58.26 19.88 42.17
N ASP A 473 -58.40 21.06 42.79
CA ASP A 473 -59.15 21.22 44.06
C ASP A 473 -60.65 20.85 43.94
N LEU A 474 -61.15 20.67 42.72
CA LEU A 474 -62.52 20.25 42.36
C LEU A 474 -62.55 19.26 41.18
N ALA A 475 -61.41 18.75 40.70
CA ALA A 475 -61.29 18.03 39.42
C ALA A 475 -62.07 18.68 38.27
N MET A 476 -62.10 20.02 38.22
CA MET A 476 -62.98 20.76 37.31
C MET A 476 -62.25 21.09 36.01
N LEU A 477 -62.77 20.60 34.89
CA LEU A 477 -62.24 20.93 33.57
C LEU A 477 -62.74 22.32 33.15
N GLN A 478 -61.82 23.19 32.76
CA GLN A 478 -62.08 24.59 32.38
C GLN A 478 -61.32 24.98 31.11
N ARG A 479 -61.71 26.12 30.52
CA ARG A 479 -61.04 26.70 29.35
C ARG A 479 -61.03 28.21 29.44
N GLY A 480 -59.97 28.83 28.93
CA GLY A 480 -59.80 30.29 28.91
C GLY A 480 -58.35 30.71 28.81
N ASN A 481 -58.08 32.00 29.02
CA ASN A 481 -56.78 32.63 28.75
C ASN A 481 -56.23 33.28 30.05
N GLY A 482 -55.94 32.46 31.06
CA GLY A 482 -55.43 32.89 32.38
C GLY A 482 -53.93 32.72 32.55
N THR A 483 -53.48 32.67 33.81
CA THR A 483 -52.15 32.17 34.18
C THR A 483 -52.28 31.09 35.25
N VAL A 484 -51.91 29.85 34.92
CA VAL A 484 -52.00 28.67 35.80
C VAL A 484 -50.66 27.93 35.84
N TYR A 485 -50.54 26.84 36.61
CA TYR A 485 -49.33 26.05 36.66
C TYR A 485 -49.20 25.14 35.44
N VAL A 486 -48.05 24.50 35.29
CA VAL A 486 -47.75 23.47 34.27
C VAL A 486 -47.14 22.25 34.96
N ARG A 487 -47.28 21.07 34.37
CA ARG A 487 -46.44 19.91 34.62
C ARG A 487 -46.18 19.29 33.25
N CYS A 488 -44.93 19.02 32.92
CA CYS A 488 -44.57 18.49 31.62
C CYS A 488 -44.65 16.96 31.65
N VAL A 489 -44.81 16.36 30.48
CA VAL A 489 -44.89 14.91 30.27
C VAL A 489 -43.98 14.52 29.12
N ARG A 490 -43.50 13.29 29.11
CA ARG A 490 -42.76 12.69 27.99
C ARG A 490 -43.26 11.27 27.73
N ASP A 491 -43.20 10.86 26.47
CA ASP A 491 -43.61 9.54 26.00
C ASP A 491 -42.39 8.60 25.97
N ASP A 492 -42.24 7.75 26.99
CA ASP A 492 -41.22 6.69 27.00
C ASP A 492 -41.35 5.76 25.77
N ASP A 493 -42.58 5.57 25.28
CA ASP A 493 -42.95 4.74 24.12
C ASP A 493 -42.81 5.46 22.76
N SER A 494 -42.21 6.66 22.70
CA SER A 494 -41.88 7.23 21.38
C SER A 494 -40.87 6.33 20.67
N PRO A 495 -41.07 5.95 19.39
CA PRO A 495 -40.12 5.07 18.69
C PRO A 495 -38.70 5.65 18.60
N ALA A 496 -38.56 6.97 18.71
CA ALA A 496 -37.28 7.65 18.85
C ALA A 496 -36.60 7.38 20.22
N ALA A 497 -37.33 7.54 21.34
CA ALA A 497 -36.81 7.25 22.67
C ALA A 497 -36.51 5.75 22.86
N GLY A 498 -37.36 4.87 22.33
CA GLY A 498 -37.11 3.43 22.30
C GLY A 498 -35.87 3.07 21.48
N CYS A 499 -35.67 3.71 20.32
CA CYS A 499 -34.49 3.52 19.49
C CYS A 499 -33.20 4.02 20.18
N ALA A 500 -33.23 5.22 20.76
CA ALA A 500 -32.11 5.78 21.52
C ALA A 500 -31.74 4.89 22.72
N SER A 501 -32.74 4.39 23.44
CA SER A 501 -32.56 3.45 24.56
C SER A 501 -31.99 2.09 24.12
N ALA A 502 -32.26 1.68 22.88
CA ALA A 502 -31.67 0.48 22.27
C ALA A 502 -30.26 0.72 21.67
N GLY A 503 -29.74 1.96 21.74
CA GLY A 503 -28.44 2.35 21.17
C GLY A 503 -28.50 2.57 19.66
N GLY A 504 -29.53 3.25 19.16
CA GLY A 504 -29.74 3.52 17.73
C GLY A 504 -30.27 4.93 17.42
N ILE A 505 -30.24 5.26 16.13
CA ILE A 505 -30.70 6.50 15.51
C ILE A 505 -32.07 6.26 14.87
N TRP A 506 -33.04 7.14 15.15
CA TRP A 506 -34.38 7.06 14.57
C TRP A 506 -34.52 7.95 13.32
N THR A 507 -35.00 7.38 12.22
CA THR A 507 -35.26 8.09 10.96
C THR A 507 -36.76 8.11 10.66
N PRO A 508 -37.45 9.26 10.78
CA PRO A 508 -38.89 9.35 10.50
C PRO A 508 -39.22 9.17 9.01
N ASN A 509 -40.22 8.35 8.67
CA ASN A 509 -40.69 8.22 7.29
C ASN A 509 -41.52 9.45 6.90
N ARG A 510 -41.03 10.23 5.94
CA ARG A 510 -41.57 11.56 5.60
C ARG A 510 -42.87 11.49 4.76
N ILE A 511 -43.99 11.14 5.39
CA ILE A 511 -45.32 11.18 4.78
C ILE A 511 -45.93 12.59 4.90
N ASP A 512 -45.97 13.35 3.81
CA ASP A 512 -46.63 14.66 3.74
C ASP A 512 -48.18 14.54 3.78
N SER A 513 -48.79 14.19 4.92
CA SER A 513 -50.18 14.59 5.26
C SER A 513 -50.67 14.22 6.68
N GLY A 514 -50.57 15.20 7.60
CA GLY A 514 -51.68 15.58 8.51
C GLY A 514 -52.31 14.53 9.44
N SER A 515 -51.64 13.41 9.70
CA SER A 515 -52.12 12.37 10.62
C SER A 515 -50.93 11.74 11.37
N GLY A 516 -51.07 11.59 12.69
CA GLY A 516 -49.98 11.19 13.59
C GLY A 516 -49.69 9.69 13.56
N SER A 517 -49.16 9.19 12.46
CA SER A 517 -48.58 7.84 12.38
C SER A 517 -47.06 7.94 12.59
N SER A 518 -46.56 7.37 13.68
CA SER A 518 -45.14 7.42 14.08
C SER A 518 -44.27 6.41 13.33
N GLU A 519 -44.48 6.27 12.02
CA GLU A 519 -43.71 5.34 11.20
C GLU A 519 -42.33 5.92 10.84
N GLY A 520 -41.31 5.07 10.91
CA GLY A 520 -39.91 5.40 10.71
C GLY A 520 -39.04 4.16 10.93
N THR A 521 -37.73 4.32 10.85
CA THR A 521 -36.77 3.21 10.94
C THR A 521 -35.76 3.48 12.04
N CYS A 522 -35.63 2.56 12.98
CA CYS A 522 -34.55 2.56 13.96
C CYS A 522 -33.34 1.82 13.37
N THR A 523 -32.19 2.49 13.29
CA THR A 523 -30.97 1.94 12.73
C THR A 523 -29.75 2.22 13.62
N ARG A 524 -28.71 1.40 13.51
CA ARG A 524 -27.38 1.72 14.05
C ARG A 524 -26.29 1.09 13.18
N THR A 525 -25.14 1.73 13.12
CA THR A 525 -23.93 1.14 12.57
C THR A 525 -23.41 0.06 13.53
N VAL A 526 -23.12 -1.13 13.02
CA VAL A 526 -22.54 -2.25 13.78
C VAL A 526 -21.31 -2.75 13.04
N ALA A 527 -20.18 -2.90 13.74
CA ALA A 527 -18.98 -3.51 13.18
C ALA A 527 -19.23 -4.98 12.81
N CYS A 528 -18.75 -5.40 11.65
CA CYS A 528 -18.80 -6.80 11.22
C CYS A 528 -17.94 -7.67 12.14
N THR A 529 -18.37 -8.90 12.43
CA THR A 529 -17.70 -9.77 13.42
C THR A 529 -17.35 -11.14 12.86
N GLY A 530 -16.33 -11.80 13.42
CA GLY A 530 -15.96 -13.17 13.03
C GLY A 530 -15.11 -13.30 11.77
N LYS A 531 -14.43 -12.23 11.33
CA LYS A 531 -13.38 -12.25 10.31
C LYS A 531 -12.31 -13.31 10.66
N PRO A 532 -12.04 -14.31 9.80
CA PRO A 532 -10.97 -15.29 10.01
C PRO A 532 -9.55 -14.71 9.86
N ASP A 533 -8.56 -15.41 10.40
CA ASP A 533 -7.14 -15.13 10.16
C ASP A 533 -6.78 -15.25 8.67
N ASN A 534 -5.68 -14.61 8.25
CA ASN A 534 -5.17 -14.62 6.87
C ASN A 534 -6.16 -14.08 5.80
N THR A 535 -7.08 -13.20 6.20
CA THR A 535 -8.06 -12.53 5.32
C THR A 535 -7.79 -11.03 5.24
N VAL A 536 -8.33 -10.35 4.22
CA VAL A 536 -8.49 -8.89 4.15
C VAL A 536 -9.95 -8.53 3.92
N TRP A 537 -10.42 -7.40 4.48
CA TRP A 537 -11.72 -6.86 4.12
C TRP A 537 -11.67 -6.32 2.68
N ASN A 538 -12.68 -6.60 1.87
CA ASN A 538 -12.81 -6.06 0.51
C ASN A 538 -14.13 -5.31 0.28
N GLY A 539 -14.84 -4.97 1.37
CA GLY A 539 -15.99 -4.07 1.39
C GLY A 539 -16.15 -3.42 2.76
N GLU A 540 -17.35 -2.97 3.10
CA GLU A 540 -17.58 -2.24 4.35
C GLU A 540 -17.34 -3.10 5.59
N THR A 541 -16.55 -2.60 6.53
CA THR A 541 -16.26 -3.25 7.83
C THR A 541 -17.38 -3.06 8.86
N THR A 542 -18.45 -2.38 8.48
CA THR A 542 -19.65 -2.16 9.28
C THR A 542 -20.90 -2.38 8.44
N TYR A 543 -22.04 -2.60 9.07
CA TYR A 543 -23.34 -2.65 8.40
C TYR A 543 -24.39 -1.86 9.18
N THR A 544 -25.45 -1.44 8.49
CA THR A 544 -26.61 -0.80 9.12
C THR A 544 -27.54 -1.89 9.68
N ALA A 545 -27.46 -2.14 10.99
CA ALA A 545 -28.46 -2.94 11.67
C ALA A 545 -29.77 -2.13 11.79
N THR A 546 -30.90 -2.79 11.56
CA THR A 546 -32.26 -2.30 11.87
C THR A 546 -32.75 -2.91 13.20
N TYR A 547 -33.64 -2.22 13.91
CA TYR A 547 -34.28 -2.70 15.14
C TYR A 547 -35.79 -2.91 14.92
N SER A 548 -36.29 -4.09 15.27
CA SER A 548 -37.70 -4.48 15.09
C SER A 548 -38.12 -5.54 16.11
N GLU A 549 -39.41 -5.54 16.49
CA GLU A 549 -40.03 -6.50 17.44
C GLU A 549 -39.35 -6.62 18.82
N GLY A 550 -38.42 -5.71 19.17
CA GLY A 550 -37.68 -5.70 20.43
C GLY A 550 -36.24 -6.22 20.35
N GLU A 551 -35.78 -6.64 19.16
CA GLU A 551 -34.41 -7.09 18.93
C GLU A 551 -33.73 -6.31 17.79
N TRP A 552 -32.40 -6.23 17.84
CA TRP A 552 -31.61 -5.79 16.69
C TRP A 552 -31.51 -6.93 15.69
N SER A 553 -31.66 -6.61 14.41
CA SER A 553 -31.28 -7.50 13.31
C SER A 553 -29.89 -8.11 13.58
N SER A 554 -29.81 -9.42 13.39
CA SER A 554 -28.72 -10.24 13.92
C SER A 554 -27.34 -9.75 13.49
N ALA A 555 -26.32 -10.01 14.31
CA ALA A 555 -24.93 -9.77 13.97
C ALA A 555 -24.61 -10.41 12.61
N ILE A 556 -24.32 -9.58 11.60
CA ILE A 556 -23.82 -10.08 10.33
C ILE A 556 -22.39 -10.54 10.59
N ALA A 557 -22.20 -11.86 10.48
CA ALA A 557 -20.88 -12.46 10.47
C ALA A 557 -20.16 -12.07 9.18
N ALA A 558 -18.84 -11.96 9.25
CA ALA A 558 -18.01 -11.79 8.07
C ALA A 558 -18.27 -12.96 7.09
N GLU A 559 -18.52 -12.66 5.81
CA GLU A 559 -18.77 -13.65 4.76
C GLU A 559 -17.66 -13.59 3.69
N TYR A 560 -17.20 -14.74 3.23
CA TYR A 560 -16.19 -14.79 2.16
C TYR A 560 -16.84 -14.50 0.80
N SER A 561 -16.33 -13.48 0.10
CA SER A 561 -16.76 -13.11 -1.24
C SER A 561 -15.65 -12.33 -1.95
N GLU A 562 -15.28 -12.73 -3.16
CA GLU A 562 -14.38 -11.94 -4.02
C GLU A 562 -15.01 -10.63 -4.53
N THR A 563 -16.34 -10.51 -4.46
CA THR A 563 -17.05 -9.25 -4.77
C THR A 563 -17.21 -8.41 -3.52
N ALA A 564 -16.87 -7.12 -3.59
CA ALA A 564 -17.04 -6.14 -2.52
C ALA A 564 -18.48 -6.05 -2.01
N GLY A 565 -18.65 -5.86 -0.69
CA GLY A 565 -19.95 -5.70 -0.04
C GLY A 565 -19.83 -5.55 1.48
N ALA A 566 -20.92 -5.19 2.15
CA ALA A 566 -20.93 -5.03 3.60
C ALA A 566 -20.65 -6.37 4.31
N CYS A 567 -19.69 -6.37 5.24
CA CYS A 567 -19.15 -7.55 5.90
C CYS A 567 -18.52 -8.61 4.96
N HIS A 568 -18.19 -8.27 3.71
CA HIS A 568 -17.44 -9.17 2.82
C HIS A 568 -15.94 -9.11 3.08
N PHE A 569 -15.31 -10.29 3.13
CA PHE A 569 -13.86 -10.45 3.13
C PHE A 569 -13.39 -11.38 2.00
N LYS A 570 -12.12 -11.28 1.65
CA LYS A 570 -11.41 -12.24 0.81
C LYS A 570 -10.10 -12.68 1.50
N CYS A 571 -9.34 -13.58 0.89
CA CYS A 571 -8.03 -13.94 1.43
C CYS A 571 -7.00 -12.81 1.25
N ALA A 572 -6.02 -12.77 2.16
CA ALA A 572 -4.84 -11.93 2.00
C ALA A 572 -3.98 -12.39 0.81
N GLU A 573 -3.00 -11.56 0.43
CA GLU A 573 -2.02 -11.91 -0.61
C GLU A 573 -1.28 -13.23 -0.28
N ASP A 574 -1.01 -14.05 -1.30
CA ASP A 574 -0.54 -15.45 -1.21
C ASP A 574 -1.45 -16.47 -0.49
N TYR A 575 -2.62 -16.08 0.03
CA TYR A 575 -3.60 -17.01 0.62
C TYR A 575 -4.80 -17.26 -0.29
N PHE A 576 -5.33 -18.48 -0.25
CA PHE A 576 -6.46 -18.92 -1.08
C PHE A 576 -7.55 -19.58 -0.22
N TRP A 577 -8.81 -19.44 -0.62
CA TRP A 577 -9.97 -19.88 0.19
C TRP A 577 -10.29 -21.37 0.00
N ASP A 578 -10.14 -22.17 1.06
CA ASP A 578 -10.59 -23.56 1.07
C ASP A 578 -12.02 -23.65 1.62
N GLU A 579 -12.99 -23.91 0.74
CA GLU A 579 -14.40 -24.19 1.09
C GLU A 579 -14.52 -25.35 2.10
N THR A 580 -13.59 -26.30 2.10
CA THR A 580 -13.60 -27.50 2.94
C THR A 580 -13.33 -27.19 4.41
N THR A 581 -12.42 -26.25 4.67
CA THR A 581 -12.05 -25.79 6.02
C THR A 581 -12.68 -24.46 6.39
N SER A 582 -13.25 -23.73 5.43
CA SER A 582 -13.73 -22.35 5.56
C SER A 582 -12.65 -21.41 6.09
N ALA A 583 -11.45 -21.49 5.50
CA ALA A 583 -10.27 -20.73 5.91
C ALA A 583 -9.40 -20.33 4.71
N CYS A 584 -8.61 -19.28 4.89
CA CYS A 584 -7.58 -18.86 3.95
C CYS A 584 -6.26 -19.59 4.23
N VAL A 585 -5.77 -20.36 3.26
CA VAL A 585 -4.60 -21.23 3.36
C VAL A 585 -3.58 -20.83 2.30
N ASN A 586 -2.31 -20.74 2.68
CA ASN A 586 -1.19 -20.49 1.76
C ASN A 586 -0.52 -21.85 1.43
N PRO A 587 -0.56 -22.33 0.17
CA PRO A 587 0.06 -23.60 -0.23
C PRO A 587 1.57 -23.69 0.03
N CYS A 588 2.24 -22.54 0.17
CA CYS A 588 3.67 -22.40 0.40
C CYS A 588 4.06 -22.23 1.88
N GLU A 589 3.11 -22.16 2.82
CA GLU A 589 3.34 -21.86 4.25
C GLU A 589 4.37 -22.78 4.94
N ASN A 590 4.53 -24.01 4.44
CA ASN A 590 5.44 -25.03 4.98
C ASN A 590 6.56 -25.43 3.99
N ASP A 591 6.80 -24.62 2.95
CA ASP A 591 7.63 -24.87 1.76
C ASP A 591 7.50 -26.30 1.18
N PRO A 592 6.56 -26.56 0.25
CA PRO A 592 6.41 -27.86 -0.39
C PRO A 592 7.56 -28.21 -1.35
N CYS A 593 8.49 -27.29 -1.61
CA CYS A 593 9.55 -27.49 -2.59
C CYS A 593 10.66 -28.42 -2.09
N ALA A 594 11.29 -29.14 -3.02
CA ALA A 594 12.42 -30.00 -2.67
C ALA A 594 13.67 -29.15 -2.38
N GLU A 595 14.37 -29.40 -1.27
CA GLU A 595 15.68 -28.78 -1.00
C GLU A 595 16.69 -29.14 -2.10
N ILE A 596 17.31 -28.12 -2.73
CA ILE A 596 18.38 -28.30 -3.71
C ILE A 596 19.62 -27.54 -3.23
N THR A 597 20.74 -28.25 -3.07
CA THR A 597 21.98 -27.67 -2.51
C THR A 597 22.52 -26.54 -3.40
N GLY A 598 22.67 -25.35 -2.81
CA GLY A 598 23.14 -24.13 -3.50
C GLY A 598 22.02 -23.25 -4.05
N PHE A 599 20.75 -23.60 -3.82
CA PHE A 599 19.61 -22.76 -4.18
C PHE A 599 18.77 -22.39 -2.96
N THR A 600 18.14 -21.22 -3.02
CA THR A 600 16.98 -20.89 -2.21
C THR A 600 15.73 -21.28 -3.00
N SER A 601 14.85 -22.08 -2.40
CA SER A 601 13.49 -22.34 -2.92
C SER A 601 12.66 -21.06 -2.88
N ILE A 602 11.87 -20.84 -3.93
CA ILE A 602 10.82 -19.82 -3.97
C ILE A 602 9.54 -20.55 -4.38
N CYS A 603 8.75 -20.94 -3.39
CA CYS A 603 7.40 -21.41 -3.62
C CYS A 603 6.50 -20.22 -3.96
N THR A 604 5.67 -20.39 -4.98
CA THR A 604 4.68 -19.41 -5.46
C THR A 604 3.39 -20.16 -5.78
N ALA A 605 2.21 -19.56 -5.56
CA ALA A 605 0.92 -20.23 -5.75
C ALA A 605 -0.05 -19.42 -6.61
N THR A 606 -0.79 -20.12 -7.47
CA THR A 606 -1.88 -19.57 -8.31
C THR A 606 -3.25 -20.05 -7.83
N SER A 607 -3.30 -21.15 -7.06
CA SER A 607 -4.48 -21.65 -6.37
C SER A 607 -4.08 -22.60 -5.24
N LEU A 608 -5.04 -23.00 -4.39
CA LEU A 608 -4.85 -24.06 -3.38
C LEU A 608 -4.19 -25.35 -3.90
N THR A 609 -4.42 -25.68 -5.17
CA THR A 609 -3.98 -26.93 -5.79
C THR A 609 -2.81 -26.76 -6.75
N GLU A 610 -2.36 -25.52 -6.99
CA GLU A 610 -1.35 -25.20 -8.01
C GLU A 610 -0.32 -24.23 -7.45
N HIS A 611 0.88 -24.76 -7.24
CA HIS A 611 2.07 -24.02 -6.85
C HIS A 611 3.24 -24.36 -7.78
N SER A 612 4.16 -23.41 -7.94
CA SER A 612 5.40 -23.56 -8.70
C SER A 612 6.58 -23.42 -7.75
N CYS A 613 7.57 -24.31 -7.89
CA CYS A 613 8.75 -24.35 -7.05
C CYS A 613 9.98 -23.84 -7.81
N LEU A 614 10.22 -22.53 -7.76
CA LEU A 614 11.34 -21.89 -8.45
C LEU A 614 12.60 -21.98 -7.58
N TYR A 615 13.77 -21.89 -8.22
CA TYR A 615 15.06 -22.12 -7.55
C TYR A 615 16.06 -21.02 -7.86
N LYS A 616 16.37 -20.16 -6.87
CA LYS A 616 17.33 -19.06 -6.99
C LYS A 616 18.74 -19.52 -6.63
N ASP A 617 19.69 -19.48 -7.57
CA ASP A 617 21.10 -19.77 -7.29
C ASP A 617 21.72 -18.58 -6.53
N SER A 618 22.11 -18.80 -5.27
CA SER A 618 22.67 -17.75 -4.40
C SER A 618 24.02 -17.21 -4.87
N THR A 619 24.65 -17.87 -5.85
CA THR A 619 25.96 -17.52 -6.42
C THR A 619 25.84 -16.65 -7.67
N THR A 620 24.73 -16.78 -8.41
CA THR A 620 24.58 -16.15 -9.74
C THR A 620 23.31 -15.30 -9.89
N GLY A 621 22.46 -15.24 -8.88
CA GLY A 621 21.18 -14.51 -8.90
C GLY A 621 20.07 -15.16 -9.74
N LEU A 622 20.44 -15.87 -10.82
CA LEU A 622 19.56 -16.63 -11.70
C LEU A 622 18.52 -17.46 -10.93
N ILE A 623 17.25 -17.29 -11.29
CA ILE A 623 16.13 -18.10 -10.82
C ILE A 623 15.80 -19.12 -11.92
N TRP A 624 15.58 -20.37 -11.53
CA TRP A 624 15.39 -21.49 -12.44
C TRP A 624 14.00 -22.11 -12.30
N SER A 625 13.42 -22.49 -13.43
CA SER A 625 12.14 -23.23 -13.50
C SER A 625 12.24 -24.59 -12.79
N GLU A 626 11.16 -25.01 -12.14
CA GLU A 626 11.09 -26.27 -11.39
C GLU A 626 11.35 -27.46 -12.31
N LYS A 627 10.72 -27.44 -13.49
CA LYS A 627 10.62 -28.58 -14.40
C LYS A 627 11.41 -28.34 -15.69
N ALA A 628 11.82 -29.43 -16.31
CA ALA A 628 12.56 -29.43 -17.56
C ALA A 628 11.77 -30.16 -18.66
N GLU A 629 11.39 -29.43 -19.71
CA GLU A 629 10.71 -30.00 -20.87
C GLU A 629 11.71 -30.76 -21.77
N ARG A 630 11.24 -31.74 -22.54
CA ARG A 630 12.06 -32.78 -23.17
C ARG A 630 11.78 -32.93 -24.65
N GLN A 631 12.82 -33.33 -25.38
CA GLN A 631 12.77 -33.57 -26.84
C GLN A 631 12.43 -32.31 -27.67
N MET A 632 12.70 -31.14 -27.12
CA MET A 632 12.59 -29.86 -27.83
C MET A 632 13.68 -29.75 -28.88
N LYS A 633 13.30 -29.41 -30.11
CA LYS A 633 14.27 -29.00 -31.14
C LYS A 633 14.74 -27.58 -30.85
N PHE A 634 16.00 -27.29 -31.14
CA PHE A 634 16.45 -25.90 -31.17
C PHE A 634 15.82 -25.14 -32.35
N LYS A 635 15.66 -25.79 -33.51
CA LYS A 635 15.09 -25.20 -34.74
C LYS A 635 14.20 -26.21 -35.44
N ASN A 636 12.98 -25.82 -35.82
CA ASN A 636 12.00 -26.80 -36.31
C ASN A 636 12.20 -27.20 -37.79
N SER A 637 12.61 -26.26 -38.63
CA SER A 637 12.77 -26.40 -40.09
C SER A 637 14.05 -25.72 -40.61
N SER A 638 14.57 -26.22 -41.73
CA SER A 638 15.63 -25.56 -42.52
C SER A 638 15.09 -24.54 -43.53
N ASP A 639 13.77 -24.50 -43.74
CA ASP A 639 13.09 -23.61 -44.69
C ASP A 639 12.99 -22.18 -44.14
N PRO A 640 13.59 -21.16 -44.79
CA PRO A 640 13.55 -19.77 -44.32
C PRO A 640 12.16 -19.18 -44.14
N GLU A 641 11.14 -19.64 -44.87
CA GLU A 641 9.76 -19.15 -44.74
C GLU A 641 9.00 -19.78 -43.56
N ASN A 642 9.61 -20.72 -42.83
CA ASN A 642 9.00 -21.47 -41.73
C ASN A 642 10.00 -21.85 -40.63
N ILE A 643 10.87 -20.90 -40.24
CA ILE A 643 11.77 -21.06 -39.09
C ILE A 643 11.04 -20.68 -37.80
N THR A 644 11.07 -21.59 -36.84
CA THR A 644 10.71 -21.42 -35.42
C THR A 644 11.84 -22.00 -34.57
N TYR A 645 11.95 -21.58 -33.31
CA TYR A 645 13.01 -22.02 -32.39
C TYR A 645 12.42 -22.66 -31.13
N PRO A 646 11.79 -23.86 -31.19
CA PRO A 646 10.88 -24.34 -30.14
C PRO A 646 11.47 -24.40 -28.72
N ALA A 647 12.79 -24.63 -28.58
CA ALA A 647 13.48 -24.59 -27.29
C ALA A 647 13.58 -23.19 -26.67
N ARG A 648 13.67 -22.14 -27.50
CA ARG A 648 13.63 -20.73 -27.12
C ARG A 648 12.18 -20.28 -26.93
N ASP A 649 11.35 -20.52 -27.95
CA ASP A 649 9.94 -20.14 -27.99
C ASP A 649 9.18 -20.66 -26.75
N TYR A 650 9.57 -21.82 -26.21
CA TYR A 650 9.04 -22.39 -24.96
C TYR A 650 9.37 -21.56 -23.71
N CYS A 651 10.62 -21.11 -23.53
CA CYS A 651 10.96 -20.27 -22.37
C CYS A 651 10.38 -18.87 -22.52
N GLU A 652 10.48 -18.27 -23.71
CA GLU A 652 9.92 -16.95 -24.03
C GLU A 652 8.37 -16.93 -24.07
N SER A 653 7.71 -18.03 -23.70
CA SER A 653 6.26 -18.11 -23.45
C SER A 653 5.88 -18.96 -22.22
N LEU A 654 6.84 -19.18 -21.31
CA LEU A 654 6.60 -19.86 -20.04
C LEU A 654 6.03 -18.86 -19.03
N THR A 655 4.81 -19.11 -18.53
CA THR A 655 4.29 -18.47 -17.33
C THR A 655 4.45 -19.45 -16.17
N GLU A 656 5.47 -19.28 -15.32
CA GLU A 656 5.73 -20.14 -14.16
C GLU A 656 5.96 -19.29 -12.90
N GLY A 657 5.27 -19.63 -11.81
CA GLY A 657 5.36 -18.91 -10.54
C GLY A 657 4.98 -17.42 -10.58
N GLY A 658 4.10 -17.02 -11.50
CA GLY A 658 3.70 -15.62 -11.69
C GLY A 658 4.64 -14.80 -12.59
N PHE A 659 5.73 -15.39 -13.09
CA PHE A 659 6.70 -14.70 -13.95
C PHE A 659 6.58 -15.16 -15.42
N GLU A 660 6.75 -14.21 -16.34
CA GLU A 660 6.73 -14.42 -17.81
C GLU A 660 8.08 -14.09 -18.49
N ASP A 661 9.01 -13.47 -17.76
CA ASP A 661 10.32 -13.01 -18.24
C ASP A 661 11.40 -14.11 -18.25
N TRP A 662 10.98 -15.32 -18.63
CA TRP A 662 11.83 -16.52 -18.70
C TRP A 662 12.59 -16.61 -20.04
N HIS A 663 13.86 -17.01 -19.98
CA HIS A 663 14.74 -17.19 -21.14
C HIS A 663 15.37 -18.59 -21.20
N LEU A 664 15.74 -19.01 -22.42
CA LEU A 664 16.56 -20.19 -22.64
C LEU A 664 18.01 -19.83 -22.24
N PRO A 665 18.58 -20.45 -21.18
CA PRO A 665 19.86 -20.04 -20.61
C PRO A 665 21.02 -20.13 -21.61
N THR A 666 22.01 -19.26 -21.47
CA THR A 666 23.25 -19.34 -22.26
C THR A 666 24.08 -20.58 -21.89
N ILE A 667 25.16 -20.85 -22.62
CA ILE A 667 26.07 -21.94 -22.26
C ILE A 667 26.83 -21.64 -20.96
N SER A 668 27.11 -20.38 -20.65
CA SER A 668 27.76 -20.01 -19.37
C SER A 668 26.78 -20.16 -18.19
N GLU A 669 25.52 -19.79 -18.39
CA GLU A 669 24.43 -19.95 -17.41
C GLU A 669 24.09 -21.42 -17.20
N LEU A 670 23.88 -22.21 -18.26
CA LEU A 670 23.59 -23.65 -18.16
C LEU A 670 24.74 -24.44 -17.51
N ARG A 671 25.99 -23.97 -17.66
CA ARG A 671 27.15 -24.54 -16.96
C ARG A 671 27.18 -24.26 -15.45
N THR A 672 26.40 -23.30 -14.93
CA THR A 672 26.31 -23.08 -13.46
C THR A 672 25.55 -24.20 -12.76
N LEU A 673 24.72 -24.94 -13.50
CA LEU A 673 24.03 -26.14 -13.01
C LEU A 673 24.92 -27.38 -12.93
N ILE A 674 26.16 -27.32 -13.44
CA ILE A 674 27.11 -28.42 -13.32
C ILE A 674 27.65 -28.46 -11.88
N GLN A 675 27.73 -29.66 -11.31
CA GLN A 675 28.38 -29.91 -10.02
C GLN A 675 29.32 -31.13 -10.09
N ASN A 676 30.32 -31.15 -9.21
CA ASN A 676 31.28 -32.24 -9.08
C ASN A 676 32.06 -32.54 -10.38
N CYS A 677 32.22 -31.54 -11.27
CA CYS A 677 33.01 -31.61 -12.49
C CYS A 677 33.76 -30.29 -12.77
N PRO A 678 34.82 -29.96 -12.00
CA PRO A 678 35.51 -28.66 -12.10
C PRO A 678 36.22 -28.37 -13.43
N GLY A 679 36.27 -29.33 -14.35
CA GLY A 679 36.73 -29.10 -15.72
C GLY A 679 35.70 -28.39 -16.59
N THR A 680 34.41 -28.57 -16.32
CA THR A 680 33.30 -28.10 -17.17
C THR A 680 32.27 -27.23 -16.47
N GLU A 681 32.29 -27.12 -15.14
CA GLU A 681 31.72 -25.98 -14.38
C GLU A 681 32.15 -24.64 -15.00
N THR A 682 31.35 -23.55 -14.89
CA THR A 682 31.53 -22.33 -15.72
C THR A 682 32.94 -21.69 -15.65
N SER A 683 33.60 -21.72 -14.50
CA SER A 683 34.98 -21.24 -14.28
C SER A 683 36.08 -22.28 -14.56
N GLY A 684 35.70 -23.49 -15.00
CA GLY A 684 36.58 -24.61 -15.27
C GLY A 684 37.37 -24.52 -16.58
N SER A 685 38.20 -25.54 -16.84
CA SER A 685 39.11 -25.60 -17.99
C SER A 685 38.45 -25.53 -19.38
N CYS A 686 37.16 -25.87 -19.49
CA CYS A 686 36.43 -25.77 -20.75
C CYS A 686 36.23 -24.31 -21.18
N GLY A 687 36.89 -23.89 -22.27
CA GLY A 687 36.86 -22.52 -22.77
C GLY A 687 35.54 -22.05 -23.40
N VAL A 688 34.54 -22.92 -23.55
CA VAL A 688 33.24 -22.60 -24.20
C VAL A 688 32.37 -21.76 -23.28
N THR A 689 32.45 -20.45 -23.44
CA THR A 689 31.68 -19.43 -22.71
C THR A 689 31.05 -18.48 -23.72
N ASP A 690 30.16 -17.58 -23.31
CA ASP A 690 29.53 -16.63 -24.25
C ASP A 690 30.53 -15.61 -24.84
N ASN A 691 31.68 -15.42 -24.15
CA ASN A 691 32.84 -14.70 -24.68
C ASN A 691 33.64 -15.52 -25.73
N CYS A 692 33.40 -16.83 -25.86
CA CYS A 692 34.16 -17.75 -26.72
C CYS A 692 33.28 -18.91 -27.20
N LEU A 693 32.37 -18.62 -28.15
CA LEU A 693 31.43 -19.59 -28.74
C LEU A 693 31.93 -20.24 -30.06
N LEU A 694 33.20 -20.02 -30.43
CA LEU A 694 33.84 -20.64 -31.59
C LEU A 694 34.15 -22.12 -31.35
N LYS A 695 34.19 -22.96 -32.39
CA LYS A 695 34.57 -24.37 -32.24
C LYS A 695 35.99 -24.55 -31.68
N SER A 696 36.88 -23.58 -31.88
CA SER A 696 38.24 -23.53 -31.30
C SER A 696 38.29 -23.32 -29.78
N CYS A 697 37.23 -22.81 -29.17
CA CYS A 697 37.12 -22.65 -27.71
C CYS A 697 36.83 -23.99 -27.00
N TRP A 698 36.49 -25.03 -27.77
CA TRP A 698 36.24 -26.38 -27.29
C TRP A 698 37.42 -27.30 -27.58
N THR A 699 37.88 -28.01 -26.54
CA THR A 699 38.90 -29.05 -26.66
C THR A 699 38.36 -30.39 -26.13
N GLN A 700 38.92 -31.50 -26.61
CA GLN A 700 38.59 -32.82 -26.10
C GLN A 700 39.35 -33.18 -24.80
N SER A 701 40.27 -32.34 -24.32
CA SER A 701 40.86 -32.49 -22.99
C SER A 701 40.02 -31.82 -21.91
N ASP A 702 39.45 -30.65 -22.22
CA ASP A 702 39.02 -29.71 -21.18
C ASP A 702 37.49 -29.58 -21.09
N CYS A 703 36.78 -29.79 -22.20
CA CYS A 703 35.30 -29.82 -22.27
C CYS A 703 34.71 -31.24 -22.23
N TYR A 704 35.57 -32.26 -22.10
CA TYR A 704 35.15 -33.67 -22.15
C TYR A 704 34.70 -34.18 -20.77
N SER A 705 33.98 -35.30 -20.77
CA SER A 705 33.23 -35.80 -19.62
C SER A 705 34.07 -36.16 -18.39
N CYS A 706 33.56 -35.82 -17.21
CA CYS A 706 33.90 -36.45 -15.95
C CYS A 706 33.47 -37.94 -15.91
N SER A 707 33.79 -38.64 -14.82
CA SER A 707 33.31 -40.00 -14.55
C SER A 707 31.77 -40.02 -14.51
N SER A 708 31.12 -40.95 -15.21
CA SER A 708 29.65 -41.02 -15.25
C SER A 708 29.02 -41.00 -13.86
N GLY A 709 28.11 -40.07 -13.66
CA GLY A 709 27.53 -39.71 -12.36
C GLY A 709 26.51 -38.59 -12.53
N ASP A 710 25.85 -38.20 -11.45
CA ASP A 710 24.88 -37.11 -11.49
C ASP A 710 25.59 -35.76 -11.30
N HIS A 711 25.78 -35.02 -12.40
CA HIS A 711 26.45 -33.72 -12.41
C HIS A 711 25.51 -32.54 -12.59
N SER A 712 24.18 -32.73 -12.60
CA SER A 712 23.26 -31.60 -12.47
C SER A 712 23.02 -31.32 -10.99
N LYS A 713 23.00 -30.05 -10.57
CA LYS A 713 22.49 -29.69 -9.24
C LYS A 713 21.03 -30.15 -9.04
N PHE A 714 20.25 -30.26 -10.12
CA PHE A 714 18.84 -30.70 -10.14
C PHE A 714 18.62 -32.22 -10.27
N GLY A 715 19.67 -33.04 -10.34
CA GLY A 715 19.53 -34.50 -10.54
C GLY A 715 19.22 -34.93 -12.00
N ASP A 716 19.33 -34.00 -12.94
CA ASP A 716 19.18 -34.29 -14.37
C ASP A 716 20.34 -35.15 -14.91
N THR A 717 20.01 -36.17 -15.70
CA THR A 717 20.97 -37.13 -16.28
C THR A 717 20.92 -37.18 -17.82
N ILE A 718 20.42 -36.12 -18.44
CA ILE A 718 20.15 -36.03 -19.89
C ILE A 718 20.79 -34.77 -20.51
N TRP A 719 20.59 -34.59 -21.82
CA TRP A 719 21.16 -33.49 -22.60
C TRP A 719 20.26 -32.26 -22.55
N PHE A 720 20.84 -31.08 -22.35
CA PHE A 720 20.12 -29.80 -22.26
C PHE A 720 20.66 -28.78 -23.27
N TRP A 721 19.78 -28.16 -24.04
CA TRP A 721 20.11 -27.04 -24.92
C TRP A 721 20.45 -25.80 -24.10
N SER A 722 21.46 -25.05 -24.56
CA SER A 722 21.63 -23.63 -24.25
C SER A 722 21.23 -22.78 -25.45
N SER A 723 20.91 -21.49 -25.25
CA SER A 723 20.61 -20.53 -26.32
C SER A 723 21.82 -20.15 -27.19
N SER A 724 23.03 -20.45 -26.73
CA SER A 724 24.28 -20.05 -27.39
C SER A 724 24.54 -20.86 -28.67
N ILE A 725 24.49 -20.17 -29.82
CA ILE A 725 24.81 -20.71 -31.15
C ILE A 725 26.33 -20.61 -31.41
N GLN A 726 26.90 -21.57 -32.13
CA GLN A 726 28.32 -21.57 -32.48
C GLN A 726 28.66 -20.48 -33.50
N SER A 727 29.57 -19.55 -33.15
CA SER A 727 29.82 -18.34 -33.93
C SER A 727 30.46 -18.59 -35.30
N ASP A 728 31.24 -19.67 -35.44
CA ASP A 728 31.86 -20.10 -36.71
C ASP A 728 30.99 -21.10 -37.50
N ASN A 729 29.85 -21.55 -36.96
CA ASN A 729 28.90 -22.41 -37.66
C ASN A 729 27.48 -22.37 -37.05
N SER A 730 26.60 -21.57 -37.64
CA SER A 730 25.22 -21.37 -37.16
C SER A 730 24.26 -22.55 -37.35
N ASP A 731 24.70 -23.66 -37.96
CA ASP A 731 23.94 -24.93 -37.95
C ASP A 731 24.08 -25.70 -36.61
N TYR A 732 24.90 -25.22 -35.67
CA TYR A 732 25.20 -25.87 -34.39
C TYR A 732 24.94 -24.94 -33.19
N ALA A 733 24.32 -25.48 -32.14
CA ALA A 733 24.19 -24.83 -30.83
C ALA A 733 24.92 -25.63 -29.74
N TRP A 734 25.27 -24.97 -28.64
CA TRP A 734 25.96 -25.60 -27.51
C TRP A 734 24.96 -26.24 -26.54
N LEU A 735 25.36 -27.36 -25.94
CA LEU A 735 24.53 -28.18 -25.05
C LEU A 735 25.38 -28.92 -24.00
N VAL A 736 24.78 -29.19 -22.84
CA VAL A 736 25.39 -29.88 -21.69
C VAL A 736 24.79 -31.28 -21.53
N TYR A 737 25.59 -32.27 -21.13
CA TYR A 737 25.12 -33.62 -20.77
C TYR A 737 25.41 -33.94 -19.30
N PHE A 738 24.40 -33.82 -18.45
CA PHE A 738 24.60 -33.86 -17.00
C PHE A 738 24.92 -35.25 -16.41
N ASN A 739 24.70 -36.36 -17.13
CA ASN A 739 25.14 -37.70 -16.66
C ASN A 739 26.68 -37.90 -16.67
N ASN A 740 27.45 -36.95 -17.21
CA ASN A 740 28.92 -36.97 -17.13
C ASN A 740 29.57 -35.58 -17.26
N GLY A 741 28.81 -34.48 -17.08
CA GLY A 741 29.30 -33.11 -17.15
C GLY A 741 29.85 -32.65 -18.52
N TYR A 742 29.62 -33.40 -19.60
CA TYR A 742 30.18 -33.06 -20.93
C TYR A 742 29.56 -31.79 -21.51
N VAL A 743 30.40 -30.89 -22.02
CA VAL A 743 29.99 -29.70 -22.79
C VAL A 743 30.32 -29.93 -24.27
N GLY A 744 29.38 -29.68 -25.17
CA GLY A 744 29.62 -29.83 -26.61
C GLY A 744 28.62 -29.09 -27.48
N ASN A 745 28.59 -29.43 -28.77
CA ASN A 745 27.69 -28.86 -29.77
C ASN A 745 27.03 -29.95 -30.61
N ASN A 746 25.84 -29.66 -31.15
CA ASN A 746 25.13 -30.53 -32.07
C ASN A 746 24.20 -29.72 -32.99
N THR A 747 23.67 -30.36 -34.03
CA THR A 747 22.82 -29.71 -35.05
C THR A 747 21.46 -29.29 -34.48
N LEU A 748 20.93 -28.15 -34.96
CA LEU A 748 19.74 -27.51 -34.39
C LEU A 748 18.44 -28.33 -34.50
N ASP A 749 18.42 -29.38 -35.32
CA ASP A 749 17.29 -30.31 -35.48
C ASP A 749 17.21 -31.38 -34.38
N GLY A 750 18.23 -31.47 -33.51
CA GLY A 750 18.27 -32.41 -32.38
C GLY A 750 17.25 -32.11 -31.29
N GLY A 751 16.52 -33.15 -30.86
CA GLY A 751 15.56 -33.08 -29.75
C GLY A 751 16.24 -33.33 -28.40
N TYR A 752 16.45 -32.28 -27.61
CA TYR A 752 17.05 -32.34 -26.26
C TYR A 752 16.16 -31.66 -25.22
N SER A 753 16.63 -31.53 -23.99
CA SER A 753 15.87 -30.93 -22.89
C SER A 753 16.09 -29.42 -22.77
N VAL A 754 15.17 -28.74 -22.11
CA VAL A 754 15.22 -27.32 -21.79
C VAL A 754 14.82 -27.15 -20.32
N ARG A 755 15.58 -26.35 -19.59
CA ARG A 755 15.17 -25.73 -18.32
C ARG A 755 15.35 -24.24 -18.52
N CYS A 756 14.34 -23.45 -18.19
CA CYS A 756 14.38 -22.00 -18.34
C CYS A 756 15.01 -21.35 -17.12
N ALA A 757 15.69 -20.24 -17.35
CA ALA A 757 16.20 -19.34 -16.33
C ALA A 757 15.48 -17.99 -16.44
N ARG A 758 15.54 -17.17 -15.39
CA ARG A 758 15.21 -15.74 -15.41
C ARG A 758 16.19 -14.98 -14.53
N CYS A 759 16.29 -13.68 -14.75
CA CYS A 759 17.18 -12.82 -13.97
C CYS A 759 16.65 -12.58 -12.54
N GLU A 760 17.52 -12.12 -11.64
CA GLU A 760 17.11 -11.66 -10.31
C GLU A 760 16.36 -10.32 -10.38
N ASN A 761 15.45 -10.04 -9.43
CA ASN A 761 14.85 -8.72 -9.27
C ASN A 761 15.94 -7.62 -9.30
N GLY A 762 15.74 -6.60 -10.14
CA GLY A 762 16.74 -5.57 -10.41
C GLY A 762 17.70 -5.87 -11.58
N TYR A 763 17.58 -7.02 -12.24
CA TYR A 763 18.32 -7.37 -13.46
C TYR A 763 17.35 -7.76 -14.58
N PHE A 764 17.54 -7.23 -15.78
CA PHE A 764 16.73 -7.57 -16.97
C PHE A 764 17.53 -8.41 -17.97
N TRP A 765 16.83 -9.23 -18.76
CA TRP A 765 17.46 -10.03 -19.82
C TRP A 765 17.62 -9.19 -21.09
N ASN A 766 18.86 -8.83 -21.45
CA ASN A 766 19.13 -8.01 -22.64
C ASN A 766 19.20 -8.80 -23.96
N GLY A 767 18.78 -10.07 -23.95
CA GLY A 767 18.92 -11.00 -25.10
C GLY A 767 20.25 -11.75 -25.15
N THR A 768 21.24 -11.40 -24.33
CA THR A 768 22.56 -12.06 -24.26
C THR A 768 23.03 -12.35 -22.83
N VAL A 769 22.75 -11.46 -21.87
CA VAL A 769 23.06 -11.63 -20.44
C VAL A 769 21.99 -10.95 -19.58
N CYS A 770 21.86 -11.39 -18.32
CA CYS A 770 21.21 -10.60 -17.28
C CYS A 770 22.04 -9.33 -16.99
N GLN A 771 21.43 -8.16 -17.16
CA GLN A 771 22.06 -6.86 -16.97
C GLN A 771 21.38 -6.10 -15.83
N ALA A 772 22.16 -5.54 -14.90
CA ALA A 772 21.63 -4.74 -13.81
C ALA A 772 20.87 -3.50 -14.33
N LEU A 773 19.72 -3.23 -13.73
CA LEU A 773 19.02 -1.95 -13.86
C LEU A 773 19.77 -0.87 -13.06
N PRO A 774 19.69 0.42 -13.47
CA PRO A 774 20.19 1.52 -12.66
C PRO A 774 19.36 1.68 -11.38
N GLU A 775 19.99 2.19 -10.31
CA GLU A 775 19.28 2.57 -9.08
C GLU A 775 18.33 3.74 -9.34
N CYS A 776 17.09 3.67 -8.87
CA CYS A 776 16.07 4.68 -9.12
C CYS A 776 16.47 6.06 -8.59
N GLY A 777 16.41 7.06 -9.48
CA GLY A 777 16.86 8.43 -9.23
C GLY A 777 18.25 8.77 -9.79
N THR A 778 19.05 7.79 -10.21
CA THR A 778 20.31 8.05 -10.92
C THR A 778 20.10 8.51 -12.37
N SER A 779 18.99 8.13 -13.00
CA SER A 779 18.54 8.66 -14.29
C SER A 779 17.02 8.53 -14.47
N ASN A 780 16.45 9.26 -15.44
CA ASN A 780 15.02 9.31 -15.73
C ASN A 780 14.68 8.77 -17.14
N GLN A 781 15.45 7.82 -17.68
CA GLN A 781 15.41 7.46 -19.11
C GLN A 781 15.14 5.98 -19.42
N GLY A 782 14.62 5.22 -18.44
CA GLY A 782 14.24 3.82 -18.61
C GLY A 782 13.81 3.21 -17.27
N PRO A 783 13.56 1.88 -17.25
CA PRO A 783 13.34 1.14 -16.01
C PRO A 783 14.51 1.26 -15.03
N CYS A 784 14.20 1.24 -13.74
CA CYS A 784 15.18 1.26 -12.66
C CYS A 784 14.77 0.32 -11.52
N PHE A 785 15.71 -0.05 -10.68
CA PHE A 785 15.45 -0.79 -9.44
C PHE A 785 15.54 0.14 -8.23
N ASP A 786 14.62 -0.01 -7.28
CA ASP A 786 14.72 0.64 -5.98
C ASP A 786 15.23 -0.39 -4.96
N SER A 787 16.53 -0.31 -4.64
CA SER A 787 17.18 -1.21 -3.68
C SER A 787 16.56 -1.18 -2.28
N THR A 788 15.78 -0.14 -1.95
CA THR A 788 15.08 0.00 -0.65
C THR A 788 13.77 -0.78 -0.63
N SER A 789 12.90 -0.58 -1.63
CA SER A 789 11.57 -1.24 -1.68
C SER A 789 11.57 -2.59 -2.40
N LYS A 790 12.67 -2.93 -3.12
CA LYS A 790 12.81 -4.12 -3.98
C LYS A 790 11.89 -4.15 -5.21
N LEU A 791 11.26 -3.01 -5.51
CA LEU A 791 10.40 -2.79 -6.67
C LEU A 791 11.21 -2.33 -7.88
N THR A 792 10.74 -2.68 -9.07
CA THR A 792 11.22 -2.13 -10.34
C THR A 792 10.20 -1.14 -10.89
N TRP A 793 10.69 0.06 -11.25
CA TRP A 793 9.86 1.18 -11.67
C TRP A 793 10.10 1.52 -13.14
N SER A 794 9.04 1.78 -13.90
CA SER A 794 9.13 2.13 -15.33
C SER A 794 9.73 3.52 -15.54
N ALA A 795 10.01 3.87 -16.80
CA ALA A 795 10.11 5.27 -17.19
C ALA A 795 8.80 6.04 -16.89
N LYS A 796 8.88 7.37 -16.75
CA LYS A 796 7.70 8.22 -16.56
C LYS A 796 6.99 8.44 -17.90
N ALA A 797 5.69 8.20 -17.94
CA ALA A 797 4.82 8.52 -19.08
C ALA A 797 4.19 9.93 -18.98
N ASP A 798 3.58 10.37 -20.07
CA ASP A 798 2.80 11.60 -20.14
C ASP A 798 1.50 11.53 -19.31
N ASN A 799 0.86 12.69 -19.12
CA ASN A 799 -0.37 12.80 -18.32
C ASN A 799 -1.59 12.16 -19.02
N MET A 800 -2.33 11.31 -18.29
CA MET A 800 -3.56 10.67 -18.75
C MET A 800 -4.57 10.44 -17.60
N ASP A 801 -5.82 10.13 -17.92
CA ASP A 801 -6.84 9.76 -16.94
C ASP A 801 -6.59 8.39 -16.32
N PHE A 802 -7.27 8.08 -15.21
CA PHE A 802 -7.03 6.86 -14.43
C PHE A 802 -7.27 5.57 -15.23
N ALA A 803 -8.33 5.52 -16.04
CA ALA A 803 -8.67 4.33 -16.83
C ALA A 803 -7.61 4.06 -17.92
N ASN A 804 -7.16 5.13 -18.60
CA ASN A 804 -6.03 5.04 -19.53
C ASN A 804 -4.70 4.75 -18.82
N ALA A 805 -4.48 5.23 -17.59
CA ALA A 805 -3.28 4.97 -16.79
C ALA A 805 -3.14 3.49 -16.40
N GLN A 806 -4.24 2.87 -15.94
CA GLN A 806 -4.29 1.43 -15.68
C GLN A 806 -4.02 0.64 -16.97
N THR A 807 -4.78 0.92 -18.04
CA THR A 807 -4.62 0.26 -19.35
C THR A 807 -3.21 0.43 -19.92
N TYR A 808 -2.57 1.58 -19.69
CA TYR A 808 -1.20 1.86 -20.14
C TYR A 808 -0.17 0.98 -19.42
N CYS A 809 -0.28 0.81 -18.09
CA CYS A 809 0.63 -0.07 -17.37
C CYS A 809 0.40 -1.55 -17.73
N GLU A 810 -0.86 -2.00 -17.75
CA GLU A 810 -1.21 -3.39 -18.12
C GLU A 810 -0.84 -3.77 -19.57
N ALA A 811 -0.57 -2.78 -20.43
CA ALA A 811 -0.10 -2.97 -21.80
C ALA A 811 1.35 -2.50 -22.03
N LEU A 812 2.09 -2.15 -20.98
CA LEU A 812 3.48 -1.71 -21.11
C LEU A 812 4.39 -2.91 -21.42
N THR A 813 5.30 -2.72 -22.37
CA THR A 813 6.42 -3.65 -22.57
C THR A 813 7.71 -2.85 -22.62
N ASP A 814 8.54 -3.01 -21.58
CA ASP A 814 9.78 -2.23 -21.38
C ASP A 814 10.88 -3.13 -20.82
N ASN A 815 12.09 -3.05 -21.37
CA ASN A 815 13.23 -3.96 -21.12
C ASN A 815 12.93 -5.48 -21.15
N GLY A 816 11.86 -5.90 -21.84
CA GLY A 816 11.43 -7.31 -21.93
C GLY A 816 10.40 -7.74 -20.89
N TYR A 817 9.95 -6.83 -20.02
CA TYR A 817 8.95 -7.08 -18.99
C TYR A 817 7.54 -6.73 -19.49
N THR A 818 6.56 -7.60 -19.21
CA THR A 818 5.13 -7.49 -19.57
C THR A 818 4.21 -7.31 -18.36
N ASP A 819 4.71 -7.60 -17.16
CA ASP A 819 3.99 -7.70 -15.89
C ASP A 819 3.90 -6.37 -15.12
N TRP A 820 3.84 -5.26 -15.86
CA TRP A 820 3.75 -3.90 -15.30
C TRP A 820 2.34 -3.58 -14.79
N ARG A 821 2.24 -2.95 -13.62
CA ARG A 821 0.97 -2.47 -13.05
C ARG A 821 1.05 -1.03 -12.54
N LEU A 822 -0.11 -0.43 -12.28
CA LEU A 822 -0.19 0.88 -11.62
C LEU A 822 0.12 0.70 -10.10
N PRO A 823 1.01 1.51 -9.52
CA PRO A 823 1.47 1.35 -8.14
C PRO A 823 0.37 1.65 -7.13
N THR A 824 0.33 0.93 -6.02
CA THR A 824 -0.48 1.30 -4.84
C THR A 824 0.02 2.61 -4.23
N ILE A 825 -0.80 3.28 -3.40
CA ILE A 825 -0.36 4.49 -2.69
C ILE A 825 0.77 4.17 -1.72
N SER A 826 0.76 2.96 -1.14
CA SER A 826 1.83 2.47 -0.25
C SER A 826 3.18 2.33 -1.01
N GLU A 827 3.18 1.74 -2.20
CA GLU A 827 4.38 1.66 -3.05
C GLU A 827 4.82 3.04 -3.57
N LEU A 828 3.90 3.88 -4.03
CA LEU A 828 4.20 5.20 -4.58
C LEU A 828 4.83 6.14 -3.52
N ARG A 829 4.57 5.89 -2.23
CA ARG A 829 5.22 6.57 -1.10
C ARG A 829 6.68 6.16 -0.87
N THR A 830 7.18 5.05 -1.40
CA THR A 830 8.60 4.66 -1.29
C THR A 830 9.52 5.50 -2.17
N LEU A 831 8.95 6.19 -3.16
CA LEU A 831 9.64 7.18 -3.99
C LEU A 831 9.77 8.56 -3.33
N ILE A 832 9.13 8.80 -2.17
CA ILE A 832 9.12 10.09 -1.49
C ILE A 832 10.42 10.30 -0.70
N LEU A 833 11.13 11.40 -0.99
CA LEU A 833 12.32 11.86 -0.29
C LEU A 833 12.03 13.06 0.64
N ASP A 834 12.86 13.19 1.68
CA ASP A 834 12.94 14.35 2.58
C ASP A 834 11.58 14.80 3.16
N CYS A 835 10.74 13.83 3.53
CA CYS A 835 9.38 14.08 4.00
C CYS A 835 8.96 13.11 5.12
N ASP A 836 9.31 13.44 6.37
CA ASP A 836 8.96 12.63 7.55
C ASP A 836 7.45 12.50 7.78
N THR A 837 6.62 13.28 7.08
CA THR A 837 5.17 13.14 7.07
C THR A 837 4.70 11.99 6.18
N THR A 838 5.05 11.97 4.89
CA THR A 838 4.40 11.08 3.90
C THR A 838 5.31 10.00 3.31
N LYS A 839 6.62 10.00 3.56
CA LYS A 839 7.52 8.94 3.06
C LYS A 839 7.14 7.54 3.57
N MET A 840 7.62 6.51 2.88
CA MET A 840 7.67 5.13 3.37
C MET A 840 9.06 4.53 3.14
N PRO A 841 9.59 3.74 4.11
CA PRO A 841 9.05 3.51 5.45
C PRO A 841 9.19 4.72 6.40
N GLY A 842 8.43 4.71 7.49
CA GLY A 842 8.65 5.62 8.63
C GLY A 842 8.02 7.01 8.59
N GLY A 843 7.13 7.33 7.64
CA GLY A 843 6.36 8.57 7.65
C GLY A 843 5.14 8.52 8.59
N THR A 844 4.74 9.68 9.15
CA THR A 844 3.60 9.79 10.10
C THR A 844 2.20 9.76 9.47
N CYS A 845 2.09 9.74 8.14
CA CYS A 845 0.83 9.58 7.41
C CYS A 845 0.35 8.12 7.48
N ASN A 846 -0.83 7.91 8.08
CA ASN A 846 -1.40 6.59 8.36
C ASN A 846 -2.09 5.90 7.17
N LEU A 847 -2.13 6.52 5.97
CA LEU A 847 -2.69 5.90 4.75
C LEU A 847 -1.87 4.67 4.36
N ARG A 848 -2.38 3.47 4.67
CA ARG A 848 -1.70 2.18 4.54
C ARG A 848 -2.62 1.12 3.96
N GLU A 849 -2.06 0.29 3.09
CA GLU A 849 -2.67 -0.94 2.57
C GLU A 849 -1.91 -2.19 3.05
N ASP A 850 -0.69 -2.01 3.57
CA ASP A 850 0.23 -3.03 4.09
C ASP A 850 -0.06 -3.43 5.54
N SER A 851 -1.32 -3.31 5.99
CA SER A 851 -1.71 -3.20 7.40
C SER A 851 -2.97 -3.98 7.72
N GLU A 852 -3.05 -4.58 8.91
CA GLU A 852 -4.26 -5.26 9.43
C GLU A 852 -5.50 -4.35 9.41
N VAL A 853 -5.27 -3.03 9.55
CA VAL A 853 -6.25 -1.97 9.31
C VAL A 853 -5.87 -1.23 8.03
N VAL A 854 -6.65 -1.42 6.97
CA VAL A 854 -6.46 -0.74 5.67
C VAL A 854 -7.07 0.66 5.74
N CYS A 855 -6.23 1.69 5.75
CA CYS A 855 -6.64 3.09 5.88
C CYS A 855 -6.79 3.77 4.52
N LEU A 856 -7.89 3.45 3.82
CA LEU A 856 -8.33 4.10 2.57
C LEU A 856 -9.64 4.92 2.72
N SER A 857 -10.31 4.84 3.87
CA SER A 857 -11.51 5.59 4.22
C SER A 857 -11.17 7.00 4.72
N VAL A 858 -11.96 8.00 4.31
CA VAL A 858 -11.76 9.41 4.72
C VAL A 858 -12.48 9.77 6.03
N SER A 859 -13.38 8.88 6.46
CA SER A 859 -14.51 9.15 7.34
C SER A 859 -14.52 8.34 8.64
N SER A 860 -13.52 7.47 8.84
CA SER A 860 -13.30 6.71 10.08
C SER A 860 -12.21 7.37 10.93
N ASP A 861 -12.52 7.69 12.19
CA ASP A 861 -11.60 8.38 13.11
C ASP A 861 -10.29 7.63 13.40
N GLU A 862 -10.24 6.31 13.15
CA GLU A 862 -9.01 5.50 13.28
C GLU A 862 -8.00 5.72 12.12
N CYS A 863 -8.46 6.24 10.96
CA CYS A 863 -7.65 6.46 9.76
C CYS A 863 -7.57 7.93 9.31
N ALA A 864 -8.33 8.83 9.94
CA ALA A 864 -8.29 10.27 9.71
C ALA A 864 -7.24 10.97 10.61
N PRO A 865 -6.68 12.13 10.22
CA PRO A 865 -7.12 13.01 9.15
C PRO A 865 -6.10 13.15 8.00
N ILE A 866 -6.58 12.96 6.77
CA ILE A 866 -5.89 13.27 5.50
C ILE A 866 -5.21 14.67 5.48
N PRO A 867 -5.73 15.72 6.16
CA PRO A 867 -4.97 16.92 6.51
C PRO A 867 -3.50 16.77 6.93
N THR A 868 -3.10 15.66 7.56
CA THR A 868 -1.68 15.37 7.88
C THR A 868 -0.89 14.92 6.65
N CYS A 869 -1.48 14.15 5.74
CA CYS A 869 -0.86 13.65 4.52
C CYS A 869 -0.74 14.71 3.40
N ASN A 870 -1.24 15.93 3.61
CA ASN A 870 -1.31 17.00 2.62
C ASN A 870 0.06 17.50 2.09
N SER A 871 1.12 17.52 2.90
CA SER A 871 2.48 17.90 2.47
C SER A 871 3.56 17.72 3.55
N CYS A 872 4.84 17.88 3.15
CA CYS A 872 6.00 18.11 4.03
C CYS A 872 6.04 19.51 4.66
N GLY A 873 4.89 20.18 4.82
CA GLY A 873 4.81 21.60 5.17
C GLY A 873 4.99 22.54 3.97
N ASN A 874 5.52 23.75 4.23
CA ASN A 874 5.60 24.86 3.27
C ASN A 874 6.89 24.88 2.42
N ALA A 875 7.73 23.85 2.50
CA ALA A 875 8.90 23.73 1.63
C ALA A 875 8.45 23.24 0.23
N ALA A 876 8.56 24.11 -0.78
CA ALA A 876 8.35 23.70 -2.17
C ALA A 876 9.67 23.17 -2.74
N GLY A 877 9.71 21.90 -3.11
CA GLY A 877 10.92 21.19 -3.53
C GLY A 877 10.64 20.03 -4.48
N THR A 878 11.67 19.22 -4.75
CA THR A 878 11.56 17.96 -5.49
C THR A 878 11.66 16.81 -4.50
N HIS A 879 10.52 16.26 -4.09
CA HIS A 879 10.44 15.17 -3.11
C HIS A 879 10.31 13.78 -3.75
N SER A 880 10.64 13.62 -5.04
CA SER A 880 10.71 12.31 -5.73
C SER A 880 12.17 11.87 -5.84
N LYS A 881 12.44 10.56 -5.71
CA LYS A 881 13.72 9.93 -6.13
C LYS A 881 14.12 10.36 -7.55
N PHE A 882 13.14 10.59 -8.44
CA PHE A 882 13.35 11.01 -9.83
C PHE A 882 13.38 12.54 -10.06
N GLY A 883 13.34 13.36 -9.00
CA GLY A 883 13.31 14.83 -9.12
C GLY A 883 12.02 15.41 -9.72
N GLU A 884 10.94 14.62 -9.77
CA GLU A 884 9.65 15.02 -10.33
C GLU A 884 8.90 16.05 -9.48
N THR A 885 8.04 16.86 -10.13
CA THR A 885 7.10 17.79 -9.46
C THR A 885 5.67 17.66 -9.99
N SER A 886 5.36 16.52 -10.61
CA SER A 886 4.02 16.17 -11.12
C SER A 886 3.19 15.47 -10.05
N TRP A 887 1.87 15.49 -10.24
CA TRP A 887 0.99 14.45 -9.71
C TRP A 887 1.25 13.12 -10.43
N ILE A 888 1.31 12.02 -9.69
CA ILE A 888 1.34 10.66 -10.23
C ILE A 888 0.16 9.86 -9.64
N TRP A 889 -0.50 9.09 -10.50
CA TRP A 889 -1.60 8.19 -10.12
C TRP A 889 -1.12 7.01 -9.26
N SER A 890 -1.98 6.56 -8.35
CA SER A 890 -1.91 5.22 -7.75
C SER A 890 -3.13 4.38 -8.14
N SER A 891 -3.08 3.07 -7.93
CA SER A 891 -4.22 2.14 -8.09
C SER A 891 -5.23 2.19 -6.92
N SER A 892 -4.88 2.89 -5.85
CA SER A 892 -5.65 2.95 -4.60
C SER A 892 -6.88 3.86 -4.71
N ALA A 893 -8.08 3.27 -4.59
CA ALA A 893 -9.34 4.00 -4.55
C ALA A 893 -9.70 4.48 -3.13
N VAL A 894 -10.54 5.51 -3.03
CA VAL A 894 -11.10 5.97 -1.75
C VAL A 894 -12.22 5.04 -1.29
N ALA A 895 -12.12 4.53 -0.07
CA ALA A 895 -13.11 3.62 0.53
C ALA A 895 -14.26 4.37 1.24
N ASP A 896 -14.94 5.26 0.52
CA ASP A 896 -16.15 5.97 0.98
C ASP A 896 -17.17 6.07 -0.15
N GLU A 897 -18.41 5.62 0.07
CA GLU A 897 -19.47 5.59 -0.97
C GLU A 897 -19.75 6.97 -1.58
N ASN A 898 -19.61 8.05 -0.79
CA ASN A 898 -19.83 9.42 -1.24
C ASN A 898 -18.69 9.94 -2.13
N MET A 899 -17.62 9.15 -2.29
CA MET A 899 -16.41 9.49 -3.00
C MET A 899 -16.06 8.48 -4.11
N ALA A 900 -17.02 7.65 -4.52
CA ALA A 900 -16.90 6.77 -5.68
C ALA A 900 -16.37 7.53 -6.91
N GLY A 901 -15.40 6.93 -7.62
CA GLY A 901 -14.67 7.57 -8.72
C GLY A 901 -13.52 8.48 -8.28
N GLN A 902 -13.12 8.47 -7.00
CA GLN A 902 -11.93 9.18 -6.51
C GLN A 902 -10.79 8.22 -6.15
N ILE A 903 -9.59 8.57 -6.62
CA ILE A 903 -8.37 7.74 -6.60
C ILE A 903 -7.24 8.54 -5.95
N PHE A 904 -6.39 7.90 -5.14
CA PHE A 904 -5.24 8.55 -4.49
C PHE A 904 -4.13 8.89 -5.49
N SER A 905 -3.43 10.00 -5.23
CA SER A 905 -2.32 10.52 -6.05
C SER A 905 -1.28 11.22 -5.18
N VAL A 906 0.00 11.08 -5.54
CA VAL A 906 1.12 11.79 -4.89
C VAL A 906 1.55 12.98 -5.74
N ASN A 907 1.73 14.15 -5.12
CA ASN A 907 2.39 15.32 -5.72
C ASN A 907 3.81 15.46 -5.20
N PHE A 908 4.80 15.12 -6.02
CA PHE A 908 6.20 15.18 -5.61
C PHE A 908 6.76 16.61 -5.47
N ARG A 909 5.99 17.67 -5.77
CA ARG A 909 6.35 19.08 -5.48
C ARG A 909 6.33 19.44 -3.98
N ASN A 910 5.55 18.71 -3.20
CA ASN A 910 5.35 18.94 -1.76
C ASN A 910 5.19 17.61 -0.98
N ALA A 911 5.42 16.48 -1.66
CA ALA A 911 5.06 15.11 -1.29
C ALA A 911 3.68 14.98 -0.62
N GLY A 912 2.70 15.72 -1.14
CA GLY A 912 1.31 15.67 -0.69
C GLY A 912 0.56 14.51 -1.29
N ILE A 913 -0.17 13.75 -0.47
CA ILE A 913 -1.12 12.73 -0.89
C ILE A 913 -2.52 13.36 -0.84
N ILE A 914 -3.24 13.30 -1.96
CA ILE A 914 -4.68 13.62 -2.01
C ILE A 914 -5.42 12.56 -2.82
N PHE A 915 -6.74 12.54 -2.72
CA PHE A 915 -7.61 11.91 -3.70
C PHE A 915 -7.97 12.89 -4.83
N GLN A 916 -8.21 12.38 -6.04
CA GLN A 916 -8.68 13.12 -7.20
C GLN A 916 -9.75 12.33 -7.96
N VAL A 917 -10.63 13.01 -8.69
CA VAL A 917 -11.55 12.34 -9.62
C VAL A 917 -10.78 11.65 -10.74
N ASP A 918 -11.16 10.42 -11.05
CA ASP A 918 -10.61 9.54 -12.09
C ASP A 918 -10.32 10.20 -13.46
N SER A 919 -11.15 11.18 -13.82
CA SER A 919 -11.15 11.94 -15.08
C SER A 919 -10.16 13.12 -15.13
N ASN A 920 -9.42 13.38 -14.04
CA ASN A 920 -8.25 14.27 -14.08
C ASN A 920 -7.09 13.64 -14.87
N THR A 921 -6.15 14.43 -15.38
CA THR A 921 -4.97 13.91 -16.08
C THR A 921 -3.68 14.06 -15.26
N ASN A 922 -3.26 12.97 -14.61
CA ASN A 922 -2.01 12.89 -13.84
C ASN A 922 -0.96 12.09 -14.62
N ALA A 923 0.32 12.26 -14.28
CA ALA A 923 1.38 11.46 -14.90
C ALA A 923 1.33 10.00 -14.42
N VAL A 924 1.93 9.10 -15.20
CA VAL A 924 1.95 7.67 -14.88
C VAL A 924 3.39 7.18 -14.79
N ARG A 925 3.63 6.32 -13.81
CA ARG A 925 4.83 5.49 -13.69
C ARG A 925 4.37 4.15 -13.15
N CYS A 926 4.69 3.08 -13.85
CA CYS A 926 4.29 1.72 -13.52
C CYS A 926 5.33 1.07 -12.61
N VAL A 927 4.91 0.01 -11.91
CA VAL A 927 5.73 -0.76 -10.99
C VAL A 927 5.55 -2.26 -11.23
N ARG A 928 6.55 -3.05 -10.83
CA ARG A 928 6.50 -4.50 -10.66
C ARG A 928 7.48 -4.94 -9.55
#